data_AF-A0A2U0H2C6-F1
#
_entry.id   AF-A0A2U0H2C6-F1
#
_cell.length_a   1.000
_cell.length_b   1.000
_cell.length_c   1.000
_cell.angle_alpha   90.00
_cell.angle_beta   90.00
_cell.angle_gamma   90.00
#
_symmetry.space_group_name_H-M   'P 1'
#
loop_
_entity.id
_entity.type
_entity.pdbx_description
1 polymer ?
#
loop_
_entity_poly.entity_id
_entity_poly.type
_entity_poly.pdbx_seq_one_letter_code
_entity_poly.pdbx_strand_id
1 'polypeptide(L)'
;MNPFGEGPLLCPREEDDLMITRMSADSRALTLDNATGVSPYSLEETWAITRRLSPRANVRVAARDASGEILNEYDRLWPVNEAPPSTTWAMLLADDDLRFKFLCFDFDVSNGNVLRDSAKLVHWLEQLNTPHLLCISGPTGGRHVWVHLEEPADAERVLLLAKLAKQLLPSLDIQPMTNAAAGCVRPPYAPHRHGGYSHPQGDLRFLTEQEAAPETVDHLIEVFVDAGAELTAPTTALPHGVIEDDNGHPRIRGPKRRLSQRMEDLLYGPAGDDPSYTLARILIACANVRWSYSDVSEHLNSTESFEHARTKRRGAGRVSRTPAQTEKVLTALWRYAVNFCAANPLPDTGDDSDFRERMANVTEAVERALTRAETLPGLWATHNGRVGGTHSQRAVLDALCLYMLQSAQHVVEADVRRLSADTGYGRTTVHAALTALSTENTSQPWIERVGIAEGVHGQQFRLHPRFSTEKESQDRTQARMRAYPQALASTQRLLREIAERLELLAHDVFAAPHSLGRSAGLIYKLLPHRGTASTMQLAQRSGISPQQLRQKVQRLVQAGLVTRVEGGWQREPPTSRDFAARRLAVDGYLKLRRERYESERVRWAWWLAEITWMETKGKRRRGKKPTPWANPTDRPEFAAYPRGPGGRGDHRKAIELVKAGYLDQGLALAA
;
A
#
# COMPACT_ATOMS: atom_id res chain seq x y z
N MET A 1 -44.33 -51.24 16.17
CA MET A 1 -45.67 -51.04 15.58
C MET A 1 -45.51 -50.14 14.37
N ASN A 2 -45.69 -50.72 13.19
CA ASN A 2 -46.00 -50.06 11.91
C ASN A 2 -47.48 -49.57 11.99
N PRO A 3 -48.17 -49.09 10.93
CA PRO A 3 -47.81 -48.45 9.65
C PRO A 3 -48.83 -47.33 9.22
N PHE A 4 -48.85 -46.99 7.92
CA PHE A 4 -49.88 -46.31 7.07
C PHE A 4 -49.59 -44.83 6.76
N GLY A 5 -49.64 -44.34 5.52
CA GLY A 5 -50.05 -44.94 4.25
C GLY A 5 -50.39 -43.84 3.22
N GLU A 6 -50.02 -44.11 1.96
CA GLU A 6 -50.52 -43.65 0.64
C GLU A 6 -51.70 -42.62 0.62
N GLY A 7 -51.67 -41.55 -0.17
CA GLY A 7 -51.84 -41.59 -1.64
C GLY A 7 -52.27 -40.23 -2.25
N PRO A 8 -52.54 -40.16 -3.57
CA PRO A 8 -52.39 -38.97 -4.43
C PRO A 8 -53.73 -38.34 -4.87
N LEU A 9 -53.79 -37.02 -5.10
CA LEU A 9 -54.92 -36.33 -5.75
C LEU A 9 -54.39 -35.09 -6.50
N LEU A 10 -54.30 -35.15 -7.84
CA LEU A 10 -55.29 -34.70 -8.83
C LEU A 10 -55.23 -33.18 -9.14
N CYS A 11 -54.81 -32.89 -10.38
CA CYS A 11 -55.04 -31.63 -11.09
C CYS A 11 -56.53 -31.26 -11.12
N PRO A 12 -56.81 -29.97 -11.33
CA PRO A 12 -57.62 -29.59 -12.48
C PRO A 12 -56.87 -28.63 -13.42
N ARG A 13 -57.00 -28.93 -14.71
CA ARG A 13 -56.79 -28.02 -15.84
C ARG A 13 -58.00 -27.11 -15.97
N GLU A 14 -57.76 -25.84 -16.27
CA GLU A 14 -58.54 -24.88 -17.08
C GLU A 14 -57.48 -23.82 -17.46
N GLU A 15 -56.83 -23.87 -18.64
CA GLU A 15 -57.30 -23.47 -19.97
C GLU A 15 -58.16 -22.20 -19.94
N ASP A 16 -57.48 -21.05 -20.14
CA ASP A 16 -58.00 -20.02 -21.05
C ASP A 16 -56.86 -19.24 -21.71
N ASP A 17 -56.93 -19.25 -23.05
CA ASP A 17 -56.05 -18.69 -24.05
C ASP A 17 -56.01 -17.16 -24.02
N LEU A 18 -54.80 -16.57 -24.00
CA LEU A 18 -54.56 -15.26 -24.61
C LEU A 18 -53.18 -15.24 -25.29
N MET A 19 -53.21 -15.57 -26.58
CA MET A 19 -52.40 -15.00 -27.68
C MET A 19 -50.93 -14.69 -27.40
N ILE A 20 -50.08 -15.71 -27.54
CA ILE A 20 -48.65 -15.55 -27.78
C ILE A 20 -48.45 -15.10 -29.23
N THR A 21 -48.34 -13.79 -29.44
CA THR A 21 -47.70 -13.27 -30.66
C THR A 21 -46.20 -13.40 -30.49
N ARG A 22 -45.59 -14.28 -31.29
CA ARG A 22 -44.13 -14.45 -31.44
C ARG A 22 -43.47 -13.09 -31.69
N MET A 23 -42.79 -12.52 -30.70
CA MET A 23 -41.72 -11.55 -30.93
C MET A 23 -40.38 -12.27 -30.80
N SER A 24 -39.67 -12.23 -31.93
CA SER A 24 -38.39 -12.84 -32.19
C SER A 24 -37.39 -12.65 -31.06
N ALA A 25 -36.78 -13.76 -30.65
CA ALA A 25 -35.48 -13.74 -30.01
C ALA A 25 -34.50 -13.06 -30.97
N ASP A 26 -34.04 -11.86 -30.62
CA ASP A 26 -32.83 -11.29 -31.19
C ASP A 26 -32.01 -10.68 -30.06
N SER A 27 -31.51 -11.56 -29.20
CA SER A 27 -30.35 -11.29 -28.37
C SER A 27 -29.15 -11.15 -29.31
N ARG A 28 -29.00 -9.99 -29.96
CA ARG A 28 -27.77 -9.64 -30.66
C ARG A 28 -26.67 -9.51 -29.61
N ALA A 29 -25.84 -10.54 -29.56
CA ALA A 29 -24.49 -10.45 -29.04
C ALA A 29 -23.86 -9.17 -29.57
N LEU A 30 -23.31 -8.35 -28.67
CA LEU A 30 -22.35 -7.28 -29.00
C LEU A 30 -21.09 -7.96 -29.55
N THR A 31 -21.15 -8.40 -30.80
CA THR A 31 -19.99 -8.80 -31.59
C THR A 31 -19.10 -7.58 -31.78
N LEU A 32 -17.81 -7.76 -31.49
CA LEU A 32 -16.73 -6.82 -31.78
C LEU A 32 -16.67 -6.59 -33.30
N ASP A 33 -17.41 -5.62 -33.81
CA ASP A 33 -17.14 -5.09 -35.15
C ASP A 33 -15.91 -4.17 -35.08
N ASN A 34 -14.88 -4.59 -35.81
CA ASN A 34 -13.53 -4.03 -35.84
C ASN A 34 -13.52 -2.51 -36.12
N ALA A 35 -13.10 -1.71 -35.14
CA ALA A 35 -12.79 -0.28 -35.30
C ALA A 35 -11.54 0.00 -36.17
N THR A 36 -10.98 -1.01 -36.84
CA THR A 36 -9.81 -0.92 -37.73
C THR A 36 -10.18 -0.56 -39.18
N GLY A 37 -11.45 -0.25 -39.45
CA GLY A 37 -11.96 0.05 -40.79
C GLY A 37 -11.74 1.49 -41.28
N VAL A 38 -11.96 1.69 -42.58
CA VAL A 38 -12.09 3.01 -43.23
C VAL A 38 -13.43 3.62 -42.84
N SER A 39 -13.47 4.91 -42.52
CA SER A 39 -14.73 5.62 -42.23
C SER A 39 -15.73 5.44 -43.38
N PRO A 40 -17.03 5.23 -43.12
CA PRO A 40 -18.04 5.17 -44.18
C PRO A 40 -18.21 6.51 -44.90
N TYR A 41 -17.66 7.59 -44.35
CA TYR A 41 -17.67 8.93 -44.91
C TYR A 41 -16.28 9.34 -45.36
N SER A 42 -16.23 10.12 -46.45
CA SER A 42 -15.02 10.83 -46.84
C SER A 42 -14.55 11.79 -45.75
N LEU A 43 -13.29 12.24 -45.86
CA LEU A 43 -12.73 13.21 -44.91
C LEU A 43 -13.53 14.52 -44.91
N GLU A 44 -14.01 14.96 -46.08
CA GLU A 44 -14.83 16.17 -46.22
C GLU A 44 -16.21 16.02 -45.58
N GLU A 45 -16.87 14.88 -45.76
CA GLU A 45 -18.16 14.60 -45.12
C GLU A 45 -18.02 14.49 -43.60
N THR A 46 -16.96 13.83 -43.12
CA THR A 46 -16.63 13.75 -41.70
C THR A 46 -16.37 15.14 -41.11
N TRP A 47 -15.72 16.01 -41.88
CA TRP A 47 -15.46 17.39 -41.49
C TRP A 47 -16.74 18.23 -41.47
N ALA A 48 -17.65 18.03 -42.41
CA ALA A 48 -18.97 18.67 -42.40
C ALA A 48 -19.78 18.25 -41.16
N ILE A 49 -19.72 16.97 -40.76
CA ILE A 49 -20.32 16.48 -39.51
C ILE A 49 -19.70 17.19 -38.29
N THR A 50 -18.36 17.27 -38.23
CA THR A 50 -17.66 17.97 -37.14
C THR A 50 -18.08 19.44 -37.07
N ARG A 51 -18.18 20.12 -38.22
CA ARG A 51 -18.61 21.51 -38.33
C ARG A 51 -20.02 21.73 -37.79
N ARG A 52 -20.94 20.78 -38.06
CA ARG A 52 -22.32 20.84 -37.56
C ARG A 52 -22.40 20.64 -36.04
N LEU A 53 -21.53 19.78 -35.48
CA LEU A 53 -21.51 19.48 -34.05
C LEU A 53 -20.75 20.51 -33.22
N SER A 54 -19.70 21.13 -33.77
CA SER A 54 -18.77 21.97 -33.00
C SER A 54 -19.47 23.15 -32.31
N PRO A 55 -19.39 23.25 -30.96
CA PRO A 55 -19.90 24.41 -30.24
C PRO A 55 -19.17 25.71 -30.55
N ARG A 56 -17.92 25.62 -31.03
CA ARG A 56 -17.05 26.76 -31.30
C ARG A 56 -16.59 26.79 -32.75
N ALA A 57 -16.15 27.97 -33.19
CA ALA A 57 -15.56 28.17 -34.51
C ALA A 57 -14.22 27.46 -34.73
N ASN A 58 -13.62 26.88 -33.68
CA ASN A 58 -12.34 26.18 -33.76
C ASN A 58 -12.42 24.81 -33.08
N VAL A 59 -11.72 23.83 -33.66
CA VAL A 59 -11.41 22.54 -33.04
C VAL A 59 -9.93 22.46 -32.70
N ARG A 60 -9.54 21.49 -31.88
CA ARG A 60 -8.13 21.24 -31.56
C ARG A 60 -7.59 20.17 -32.49
N VAL A 61 -6.43 20.39 -33.07
CA VAL A 61 -5.78 19.43 -33.98
C VAL A 61 -4.50 18.88 -33.38
N ALA A 62 -4.24 17.60 -33.59
CA ALA A 62 -3.03 16.96 -33.11
C ALA A 62 -1.79 17.54 -33.81
N ALA A 63 -0.75 17.78 -33.00
CA ALA A 63 0.56 18.17 -33.46
C ALA A 63 1.21 17.06 -34.29
N ARG A 64 2.06 17.48 -35.21
CA ARG A 64 2.94 16.60 -35.98
C ARG A 64 4.37 16.96 -35.62
N ASP A 65 5.19 15.96 -35.33
CA ASP A 65 6.59 16.18 -35.03
C ASP A 65 7.42 16.41 -36.32
N ALA A 66 8.73 16.60 -36.18
CA ALA A 66 9.63 16.79 -37.31
C ALA A 66 9.79 15.52 -38.19
N SER A 67 9.48 14.34 -37.67
CA SER A 67 9.54 13.06 -38.40
C SER A 67 8.28 12.78 -39.21
N GLY A 68 7.20 13.52 -38.95
CA GLY A 68 5.90 13.36 -39.58
C GLY A 68 4.93 12.51 -38.75
N GLU A 69 5.31 12.05 -37.56
CA GLU A 69 4.46 11.32 -36.62
C GLU A 69 3.39 12.24 -36.01
N ILE A 70 2.17 11.72 -35.87
CA ILE A 70 1.05 12.44 -35.25
C ILE A 70 1.08 12.19 -33.74
N LEU A 71 1.36 13.24 -32.97
CA LEU A 71 1.47 13.20 -31.52
C LEU A 71 0.10 13.23 -30.84
N ASN A 72 0.03 12.79 -29.58
CA ASN A 72 -1.15 12.96 -28.74
C ASN A 72 -1.21 14.35 -28.05
N GLU A 73 -0.85 15.41 -28.77
CA GLU A 73 -0.80 16.78 -28.28
C GLU A 73 -1.74 17.66 -29.12
N TYR A 74 -2.77 18.25 -28.52
CA TYR A 74 -3.83 18.96 -29.23
C TYR A 74 -3.72 20.49 -29.10
N ASP A 75 -2.52 21.05 -29.15
CA ASP A 75 -2.29 22.45 -28.74
C ASP A 75 -2.63 23.50 -29.81
N ARG A 76 -2.93 23.06 -31.03
CA ARG A 76 -3.24 23.95 -32.16
C ARG A 76 -4.74 24.03 -32.38
N LEU A 77 -5.24 25.26 -32.53
CA LEU A 77 -6.61 25.52 -32.97
C LEU A 77 -6.68 25.50 -34.50
N TRP A 78 -7.77 24.94 -35.02
CA TRP A 78 -8.06 24.88 -36.45
C TRP A 78 -9.49 25.35 -36.70
N PRO A 79 -9.71 26.37 -37.55
CA PRO A 79 -11.06 26.87 -37.82
C PRO A 79 -11.92 25.82 -38.51
N VAL A 80 -13.12 25.58 -37.99
CA VAL A 80 -14.04 24.55 -38.55
C VAL A 80 -14.50 24.90 -39.96
N ASN A 81 -14.41 26.18 -40.33
CA ASN A 81 -14.82 26.67 -41.65
C ASN A 81 -13.77 26.45 -42.75
N GLU A 82 -12.54 26.11 -42.40
CA GLU A 82 -11.47 25.78 -43.36
C GLU A 82 -11.61 24.34 -43.90
N ALA A 83 -10.69 23.93 -44.77
CA ALA A 83 -10.55 22.55 -45.23
C ALA A 83 -10.17 21.61 -44.05
N PRO A 84 -10.51 20.31 -44.13
CA PRO A 84 -10.17 19.37 -43.07
C PRO A 84 -8.66 19.31 -42.80
N PRO A 85 -8.24 19.23 -41.54
CA PRO A 85 -6.83 19.10 -41.20
C PRO A 85 -6.29 17.73 -41.64
N SER A 86 -4.98 17.68 -41.92
CA SER A 86 -4.28 16.44 -42.32
C SER A 86 -3.90 15.53 -41.14
N THR A 87 -4.31 15.88 -39.91
CA THR A 87 -4.07 15.13 -38.66
C THR A 87 -5.39 14.86 -37.95
N THR A 88 -5.37 14.04 -36.88
CA THR A 88 -6.56 13.84 -36.02
C THR A 88 -6.98 15.14 -35.34
N TRP A 89 -8.28 15.32 -35.12
CA TRP A 89 -8.85 16.48 -34.45
C TRP A 89 -9.83 16.08 -33.33
N ALA A 90 -9.99 16.98 -32.37
CA ALA A 90 -10.90 16.86 -31.25
C ALA A 90 -11.75 18.13 -31.12
N MET A 91 -13.04 17.95 -30.85
CA MET A 91 -14.03 19.01 -30.73
C MET A 91 -14.12 19.45 -29.27
N LEU A 92 -14.15 20.77 -29.04
CA LEU A 92 -14.37 21.35 -27.71
C LEU A 92 -15.79 21.04 -27.23
N LEU A 93 -15.95 20.73 -25.95
CA LEU A 93 -17.25 20.34 -25.40
C LEU A 93 -18.11 21.53 -24.96
N ALA A 94 -17.47 22.65 -24.63
CA ALA A 94 -18.11 23.88 -24.19
C ALA A 94 -18.12 24.95 -25.30
N ASP A 95 -19.10 25.84 -25.23
CA ASP A 95 -19.25 27.01 -26.09
C ASP A 95 -18.29 28.15 -25.71
N ASP A 96 -18.36 29.28 -26.41
CA ASP A 96 -17.50 30.45 -26.16
C ASP A 96 -17.74 31.11 -24.79
N ASP A 97 -18.90 30.87 -24.17
CA ASP A 97 -19.24 31.33 -22.81
C ASP A 97 -18.75 30.37 -21.72
N LEU A 98 -17.99 29.34 -22.10
CA LEU A 98 -17.45 28.29 -21.21
C LEU A 98 -18.54 27.44 -20.54
N ARG A 99 -19.71 27.29 -21.18
CA ARG A 99 -20.79 26.40 -20.76
C ARG A 99 -20.81 25.15 -21.65
N PHE A 100 -20.99 23.99 -21.04
CA PHE A 100 -20.89 22.70 -21.72
C PHE A 100 -22.14 22.43 -22.55
N LYS A 101 -22.00 22.42 -23.88
CA LYS A 101 -23.07 22.01 -24.80
C LYS A 101 -23.15 20.48 -24.95
N PHE A 102 -22.00 19.82 -24.80
CA PHE A 102 -21.90 18.36 -24.82
C PHE A 102 -21.27 17.84 -23.54
N LEU A 103 -21.84 16.75 -23.02
CA LEU A 103 -21.14 15.88 -22.08
C LEU A 103 -20.49 14.76 -22.89
N CYS A 104 -19.23 14.46 -22.61
CA CYS A 104 -18.56 13.32 -23.21
C CYS A 104 -17.75 12.56 -22.15
N PHE A 105 -18.20 11.35 -21.85
CA PHE A 105 -17.53 10.45 -20.93
C PHE A 105 -16.52 9.60 -21.73
N ASP A 106 -15.24 9.92 -21.57
CA ASP A 106 -14.13 9.29 -22.29
C ASP A 106 -13.55 8.12 -21.47
N PHE A 107 -13.78 6.89 -21.91
CA PHE A 107 -13.31 5.68 -21.23
C PHE A 107 -12.04 5.16 -21.89
N ASP A 108 -10.95 5.15 -21.13
CA ASP A 108 -9.63 4.72 -21.57
C ASP A 108 -9.28 3.32 -21.03
N VAL A 109 -8.78 2.47 -21.92
CA VAL A 109 -8.37 1.09 -21.63
C VAL A 109 -7.20 1.05 -20.65
N SER A 110 -6.35 2.08 -20.62
CA SER A 110 -5.26 2.17 -19.63
C SER A 110 -5.78 2.36 -18.21
N ASN A 111 -7.01 2.86 -18.05
CA ASN A 111 -7.58 3.24 -16.75
C ASN A 111 -8.51 2.17 -16.17
N GLY A 112 -8.84 1.12 -16.92
CA GLY A 112 -9.66 0.01 -16.43
C GLY A 112 -10.53 -0.68 -17.48
N ASN A 113 -11.61 -1.30 -17.05
CA ASN A 113 -12.51 -2.07 -17.92
C ASN A 113 -13.56 -1.16 -18.61
N VAL A 114 -13.18 -0.61 -19.76
CA VAL A 114 -14.02 0.31 -20.55
C VAL A 114 -15.36 -0.30 -20.99
N LEU A 115 -15.43 -1.60 -21.25
CA LEU A 115 -16.67 -2.27 -21.67
C LEU A 115 -17.70 -2.22 -20.55
N ARG A 116 -17.27 -2.58 -19.33
CA ARG A 116 -18.13 -2.61 -18.15
C ARG A 116 -18.60 -1.20 -17.77
N ASP A 117 -17.68 -0.25 -17.72
CA ASP A 117 -17.97 1.09 -17.22
C ASP A 117 -18.85 1.88 -18.20
N SER A 118 -18.55 1.83 -19.50
CA SER A 118 -19.41 2.45 -20.53
C SER A 118 -20.81 1.83 -20.56
N ALA A 119 -20.94 0.51 -20.43
CA ALA A 119 -22.24 -0.15 -20.38
C ALA A 119 -23.05 0.26 -19.13
N LYS A 120 -22.38 0.46 -17.99
CA LYS A 120 -23.01 0.92 -16.76
C LYS A 120 -23.55 2.35 -16.90
N LEU A 121 -22.78 3.23 -17.53
CA LEU A 121 -23.22 4.60 -17.82
C LEU A 121 -24.39 4.64 -18.81
N VAL A 122 -24.28 3.88 -19.91
CA VAL A 122 -25.36 3.73 -20.90
C VAL A 122 -26.65 3.26 -20.23
N HIS A 123 -26.56 2.27 -19.33
CA HIS A 123 -27.72 1.80 -18.58
C HIS A 123 -28.38 2.91 -17.74
N TRP A 124 -27.60 3.75 -17.06
CA TRP A 124 -28.16 4.88 -16.31
C TRP A 124 -28.80 5.94 -17.21
N LEU A 125 -28.18 6.24 -18.35
CA LEU A 125 -28.75 7.16 -19.35
C LEU A 125 -30.05 6.63 -19.94
N GLU A 126 -30.14 5.33 -20.22
CA GLU A 126 -31.38 4.66 -20.63
C GLU A 126 -32.47 4.74 -19.56
N GLN A 127 -32.13 4.52 -18.29
CA GLN A 127 -33.08 4.66 -17.18
C GLN A 127 -33.63 6.08 -17.03
N LEU A 128 -32.82 7.09 -17.35
CA LEU A 128 -33.20 8.50 -17.35
C LEU A 128 -33.87 8.94 -18.66
N ASN A 129 -34.04 8.04 -19.64
CA ASN A 129 -34.48 8.36 -21.00
C ASN A 129 -33.65 9.48 -21.66
N THR A 130 -32.36 9.55 -21.35
CA THR A 130 -31.44 10.55 -21.89
C THR A 130 -30.93 10.13 -23.27
N PRO A 131 -31.17 10.93 -24.33
CA PRO A 131 -30.57 10.70 -25.64
C PRO A 131 -29.05 10.68 -25.55
N HIS A 132 -28.42 9.63 -26.07
CA HIS A 132 -26.97 9.48 -25.99
C HIS A 132 -26.42 8.66 -27.17
N LEU A 133 -25.13 8.84 -27.45
CA LEU A 133 -24.42 8.11 -28.49
C LEU A 133 -23.10 7.52 -27.97
N LEU A 134 -23.02 6.19 -28.00
CA LEU A 134 -21.77 5.47 -27.74
C LEU A 134 -20.92 5.41 -29.01
N CYS A 135 -19.64 5.73 -28.91
CA CYS A 135 -18.65 5.56 -29.97
C CYS A 135 -17.50 4.66 -29.50
N ILE A 136 -17.04 3.73 -30.34
CA ILE A 136 -15.80 2.99 -30.15
C ILE A 136 -14.66 3.82 -30.77
N SER A 137 -13.76 4.30 -29.93
CA SER A 137 -12.73 5.26 -30.26
C SER A 137 -11.41 4.55 -30.54
N GLY A 138 -11.11 4.33 -31.83
CA GLY A 138 -9.81 3.85 -32.30
C GLY A 138 -9.53 2.35 -32.09
N PRO A 139 -8.35 1.89 -32.52
CA PRO A 139 -8.00 0.47 -32.59
C PRO A 139 -7.73 -0.17 -31.22
N THR A 140 -7.48 0.65 -30.20
CA THR A 140 -7.21 0.19 -28.83
C THR A 140 -8.48 -0.16 -28.06
N GLY A 141 -9.67 0.22 -28.56
CA GLY A 141 -10.95 -0.14 -27.95
C GLY A 141 -11.46 0.84 -26.89
N GLY A 142 -10.93 2.07 -26.82
CA GLY A 142 -11.48 3.14 -25.99
C GLY A 142 -12.92 3.48 -26.38
N ARG A 143 -13.68 4.14 -25.50
CA ARG A 143 -15.11 4.41 -25.73
C ARG A 143 -15.50 5.82 -25.32
N HIS A 144 -16.26 6.51 -26.15
CA HIS A 144 -16.83 7.81 -25.81
C HIS A 144 -18.36 7.69 -25.70
N VAL A 145 -18.94 8.12 -24.59
CA VAL A 145 -20.41 8.25 -24.46
C VAL A 145 -20.77 9.72 -24.48
N TRP A 146 -21.49 10.13 -25.54
CA TRP A 146 -21.87 11.51 -25.79
C TRP A 146 -23.31 11.78 -25.40
N VAL A 147 -23.55 12.97 -24.84
CA VAL A 147 -24.89 13.53 -24.58
C VAL A 147 -24.91 14.96 -25.08
N HIS A 148 -25.88 15.30 -25.93
CA HIS A 148 -26.12 16.67 -26.40
C HIS A 148 -27.15 17.32 -25.48
N LEU A 149 -26.82 18.47 -24.89
CA LEU A 149 -27.71 19.15 -23.94
C LEU A 149 -28.55 20.22 -24.66
N GLU A 150 -29.84 20.31 -24.34
CA GLU A 150 -30.74 21.37 -24.80
C GLU A 150 -30.24 22.75 -24.32
N GLU A 151 -29.92 22.82 -23.03
CA GLU A 151 -29.31 24.00 -22.41
C GLU A 151 -27.85 23.73 -22.02
N PRO A 152 -26.91 24.63 -22.39
CA PRO A 152 -25.51 24.49 -21.96
C PRO A 152 -25.37 24.47 -20.44
N ALA A 153 -24.66 23.47 -19.92
CA ALA A 153 -24.47 23.27 -18.49
C ALA A 153 -23.29 24.05 -17.92
N ASP A 154 -23.41 24.50 -16.67
CA ASP A 154 -22.36 25.26 -15.99
C ASP A 154 -21.14 24.39 -15.67
N ALA A 155 -19.94 24.95 -15.89
CA ALA A 155 -18.69 24.25 -15.70
C ALA A 155 -18.49 23.69 -14.29
N GLU A 156 -19.01 24.37 -13.27
CA GLU A 156 -18.95 23.90 -11.87
C GLU A 156 -19.80 22.64 -11.66
N ARG A 157 -21.01 22.60 -12.23
CA ARG A 157 -21.89 21.42 -12.12
C ARG A 157 -21.35 20.25 -12.92
N VAL A 158 -20.81 20.49 -14.12
CA VAL A 158 -20.17 19.45 -14.92
C VAL A 158 -18.90 18.91 -14.24
N LEU A 159 -18.11 19.76 -13.56
CA LEU A 159 -16.98 19.33 -12.76
C LEU A 159 -17.41 18.41 -11.60
N LEU A 160 -18.50 18.75 -10.91
CA LEU A 160 -19.06 17.92 -9.85
C LEU A 160 -19.51 16.56 -10.41
N LEU A 161 -20.30 16.57 -11.49
CA LEU A 161 -20.74 15.38 -12.21
C LEU A 161 -19.55 14.48 -12.60
N ALA A 162 -18.51 15.07 -13.19
CA ALA A 162 -17.31 14.34 -13.62
C ALA A 162 -16.61 13.64 -12.45
N LYS A 163 -16.44 14.35 -11.32
CA LYS A 163 -15.82 13.80 -10.11
C LYS A 163 -16.61 12.64 -9.52
N LEU A 164 -17.95 12.77 -9.44
CA LEU A 164 -18.83 11.72 -8.96
C LEU A 164 -18.80 10.50 -9.89
N ALA A 165 -18.85 10.72 -11.21
CA ALA A 165 -18.74 9.66 -12.20
C ALA A 165 -17.44 8.86 -12.06
N LYS A 166 -16.30 9.53 -11.83
CA LYS A 166 -14.99 8.89 -11.66
C LYS A 166 -14.92 7.94 -10.46
N GLN A 167 -15.64 8.25 -9.37
CA GLN A 167 -15.70 7.35 -8.21
C GLN A 167 -16.36 6.02 -8.56
N LEU A 168 -17.34 6.02 -9.47
CA LEU A 168 -18.14 4.84 -9.82
C LEU A 168 -17.65 4.11 -11.08
N LEU A 169 -16.88 4.80 -11.93
CA LEU A 169 -16.44 4.36 -13.25
C LEU A 169 -14.91 4.53 -13.39
N PRO A 170 -14.11 3.58 -12.89
CA PRO A 170 -12.66 3.71 -12.80
C PRO A 170 -11.96 4.01 -14.13
N SER A 171 -12.46 3.48 -15.26
CA SER A 171 -11.85 3.70 -16.58
C SER A 171 -12.12 5.08 -17.20
N LEU A 172 -12.99 5.90 -16.60
CA LEU A 172 -13.33 7.23 -17.10
C LEU A 172 -12.14 8.20 -16.95
N ASP A 173 -11.70 8.83 -18.05
CA ASP A 173 -10.93 10.06 -18.01
C ASP A 173 -11.89 11.26 -17.91
N ILE A 174 -11.74 12.02 -16.82
CA ILE A 174 -12.57 13.19 -16.55
C ILE A 174 -11.99 14.48 -17.14
N GLN A 175 -10.73 14.48 -17.60
CA GLN A 175 -10.05 15.68 -18.08
C GLN A 175 -10.89 16.47 -19.11
N PRO A 176 -11.56 15.83 -20.09
CA PRO A 176 -12.38 16.58 -21.05
C PRO A 176 -13.53 17.38 -20.42
N MET A 177 -14.06 16.92 -19.29
CA MET A 177 -15.19 17.56 -18.60
C MET A 177 -14.77 18.46 -17.43
N THR A 178 -13.48 18.50 -17.07
CA THR A 178 -13.00 19.35 -15.95
C THR A 178 -12.51 20.73 -16.36
N ASN A 179 -12.32 20.98 -17.67
CA ASN A 179 -11.80 22.24 -18.18
C ASN A 179 -12.66 22.77 -19.34
N ALA A 180 -13.61 23.66 -19.05
CA ALA A 180 -14.47 24.26 -20.07
C ALA A 180 -13.71 25.01 -21.18
N ALA A 181 -12.54 25.57 -20.90
CA ALA A 181 -11.79 26.32 -21.90
C ALA A 181 -11.12 25.42 -22.96
N ALA A 182 -10.67 24.23 -22.57
CA ALA A 182 -9.78 23.40 -23.39
C ALA A 182 -10.20 21.92 -23.52
N GLY A 183 -11.21 21.49 -22.76
CA GLY A 183 -11.73 20.13 -22.74
C GLY A 183 -12.33 19.76 -24.08
N CYS A 184 -11.77 18.72 -24.71
CA CYS A 184 -12.14 18.30 -26.05
C CYS A 184 -12.09 16.78 -26.19
N VAL A 185 -12.94 16.24 -27.06
CA VAL A 185 -12.96 14.81 -27.40
C VAL A 185 -13.16 14.66 -28.91
N ARG A 186 -12.61 13.58 -29.50
CA ARG A 186 -12.79 13.29 -30.93
C ARG A 186 -14.27 13.00 -31.23
N PRO A 187 -14.94 13.81 -32.08
CA PRO A 187 -16.35 13.59 -32.40
C PRO A 187 -16.54 12.30 -33.20
N PRO A 188 -17.79 11.83 -33.36
CA PRO A 188 -18.09 10.69 -34.22
C PRO A 188 -17.48 10.83 -35.62
N TYR A 189 -16.99 9.72 -36.17
CA TYR A 189 -16.31 9.59 -37.46
C TYR A 189 -14.93 10.26 -37.58
N ALA A 190 -14.50 11.08 -36.62
CA ALA A 190 -13.18 11.70 -36.67
C ALA A 190 -12.05 10.64 -36.67
N PRO A 191 -10.96 10.86 -37.44
CA PRO A 191 -9.89 9.90 -37.59
C PRO A 191 -9.09 9.71 -36.29
N HIS A 192 -8.44 8.56 -36.16
CA HIS A 192 -7.57 8.23 -35.04
C HIS A 192 -6.09 8.29 -35.44
N ARG A 193 -5.20 8.77 -34.56
CA ARG A 193 -3.75 8.93 -34.84
C ARG A 193 -3.04 7.63 -35.26
N HIS A 194 -3.47 6.49 -34.72
CA HIS A 194 -2.95 5.16 -35.05
C HIS A 194 -3.75 4.44 -36.14
N GLY A 195 -4.54 5.16 -36.93
CA GLY A 195 -5.47 4.60 -37.92
C GLY A 195 -6.82 4.20 -37.33
N GLY A 196 -7.84 4.12 -38.19
CA GLY A 196 -9.25 3.96 -37.80
C GLY A 196 -9.95 5.30 -37.53
N TYR A 197 -11.16 5.25 -36.98
CA TYR A 197 -11.99 6.42 -36.68
C TYR A 197 -12.84 6.20 -35.41
N SER A 198 -13.46 7.27 -34.90
CA SER A 198 -14.44 7.19 -33.82
C SER A 198 -15.75 6.58 -34.34
N HIS A 199 -15.97 5.29 -34.11
CA HIS A 199 -17.07 4.55 -34.73
C HIS A 199 -18.35 4.59 -33.87
N PRO A 200 -19.42 5.28 -34.27
CA PRO A 200 -20.66 5.32 -33.51
C PRO A 200 -21.38 3.96 -33.55
N GLN A 201 -21.98 3.59 -32.42
CA GLN A 201 -22.75 2.36 -32.22
C GLN A 201 -24.27 2.61 -32.30
N GLY A 202 -24.67 3.67 -33.00
CA GLY A 202 -26.04 4.15 -33.09
C GLY A 202 -26.19 5.28 -34.09
N ASP A 203 -27.38 5.87 -34.13
CA ASP A 203 -27.72 6.94 -35.07
C ASP A 203 -27.12 8.29 -34.64
N LEU A 204 -26.50 9.01 -35.58
CA LEU A 204 -25.92 10.32 -35.30
C LEU A 204 -26.97 11.36 -34.87
N ARG A 205 -28.26 11.12 -35.19
CA ARG A 205 -29.38 11.99 -34.77
C ARG A 205 -29.44 12.21 -33.26
N PHE A 206 -28.92 11.30 -32.44
CA PHE A 206 -28.80 11.48 -30.99
C PHE A 206 -27.91 12.67 -30.58
N LEU A 207 -27.06 13.19 -31.47
CA LEU A 207 -26.23 14.38 -31.21
C LEU A 207 -26.59 15.58 -32.08
N THR A 208 -27.38 15.41 -33.13
CA THR A 208 -27.73 16.50 -34.06
C THR A 208 -29.18 16.95 -33.97
N GLU A 209 -30.07 16.11 -33.45
CA GLU A 209 -31.54 16.33 -33.49
C GLU A 209 -32.24 15.99 -32.17
N GLN A 210 -31.62 15.20 -31.29
CA GLN A 210 -32.19 14.85 -29.99
C GLN A 210 -31.34 15.48 -28.89
N GLU A 211 -31.93 16.45 -28.21
CA GLU A 211 -31.32 17.14 -27.09
C GLU A 211 -31.82 16.51 -25.77
N ALA A 212 -30.91 16.37 -24.83
CA ALA A 212 -31.19 15.93 -23.49
C ALA A 212 -31.72 17.10 -22.66
N ALA A 213 -32.74 16.83 -21.85
CA ALA A 213 -33.45 17.82 -21.05
C ALA A 213 -32.50 18.60 -20.11
N PRO A 214 -32.80 19.86 -19.76
CA PRO A 214 -31.95 20.70 -18.91
C PRO A 214 -31.57 20.06 -17.56
N GLU A 215 -32.45 19.22 -17.00
CA GLU A 215 -32.26 18.56 -15.71
C GLU A 215 -31.30 17.36 -15.78
N THR A 216 -30.83 16.97 -16.98
CA THR A 216 -30.00 15.78 -17.19
C THR A 216 -28.76 15.73 -16.32
N VAL A 217 -28.06 16.87 -16.14
CA VAL A 217 -26.86 16.94 -15.29
C VAL A 217 -27.20 16.64 -13.83
N ASP A 218 -28.34 17.13 -13.36
CA ASP A 218 -28.77 16.99 -11.97
C ASP A 218 -29.29 15.59 -11.69
N HIS A 219 -30.10 15.04 -12.58
CA HIS A 219 -30.54 13.64 -12.48
C HIS A 219 -29.36 12.66 -12.53
N LEU A 220 -28.33 12.92 -13.34
CA LEU A 220 -27.13 12.07 -13.34
C LEU A 220 -26.34 12.20 -12.04
N ILE A 221 -26.22 13.41 -11.47
CA ILE A 221 -25.62 13.61 -10.14
C ILE A 221 -26.38 12.81 -9.09
N GLU A 222 -27.72 12.91 -9.07
CA GLU A 222 -28.58 12.16 -8.15
C GLU A 222 -28.41 10.64 -8.31
N VAL A 223 -28.43 10.14 -9.55
CA VAL A 223 -28.20 8.71 -9.84
C VAL A 223 -26.81 8.26 -9.38
N PHE A 224 -25.78 9.09 -9.54
CA PHE A 224 -24.43 8.73 -9.08
C PHE A 224 -24.35 8.73 -7.55
N VAL A 225 -24.96 9.70 -6.88
CA VAL A 225 -25.03 9.72 -5.41
C VAL A 225 -25.78 8.50 -4.88
N ASP A 226 -26.95 8.18 -5.45
CA ASP A 226 -27.73 6.99 -5.11
C ASP A 226 -27.00 5.68 -5.41
N ALA A 227 -26.14 5.68 -6.43
CA ALA A 227 -25.26 4.56 -6.76
C ALA A 227 -24.02 4.45 -5.86
N GLY A 228 -23.86 5.35 -4.89
CA GLY A 228 -22.82 5.32 -3.86
C GLY A 228 -21.65 6.30 -4.06
N ALA A 229 -21.77 7.29 -4.96
CA ALA A 229 -20.79 8.37 -5.06
C ALA A 229 -21.00 9.37 -3.92
N GLU A 230 -19.92 9.81 -3.28
CA GLU A 230 -19.99 10.74 -2.17
C GLU A 230 -19.76 12.19 -2.64
N LEU A 231 -20.70 13.07 -2.30
CA LEU A 231 -20.52 14.52 -2.41
C LEU A 231 -19.40 14.94 -1.46
N THR A 232 -18.22 15.23 -2.01
CA THR A 232 -17.11 15.74 -1.21
C THR A 232 -17.45 17.16 -0.76
N ALA A 233 -17.57 17.38 0.56
CA ALA A 233 -17.75 18.72 1.10
C ALA A 233 -16.56 19.62 0.67
N PRO A 234 -16.80 20.89 0.30
CA PRO A 234 -15.71 21.83 0.08
C PRO A 234 -14.91 21.91 1.37
N THR A 235 -13.66 21.46 1.32
CA THR A 235 -12.76 21.46 2.48
C THR A 235 -12.32 22.89 2.76
N THR A 236 -13.14 23.64 3.50
CA THR A 236 -12.76 24.94 4.08
C THR A 236 -12.02 24.78 5.41
N ALA A 237 -12.10 23.61 6.05
CA ALA A 237 -11.29 23.31 7.22
C ALA A 237 -9.89 22.85 6.80
N LEU A 238 -8.86 23.51 7.32
CA LEU A 238 -7.48 23.06 7.14
C LEU A 238 -7.34 21.61 7.64
N PRO A 239 -6.69 20.72 6.88
CA PRO A 239 -6.46 19.34 7.31
C PRO A 239 -5.78 19.25 8.68
N HIS A 240 -6.02 18.17 9.41
CA HIS A 240 -5.42 17.97 10.74
C HIS A 240 -3.88 18.08 10.68
N GLY A 241 -3.30 18.96 11.50
CA GLY A 241 -1.85 19.20 11.51
C GLY A 241 -1.37 20.31 10.56
N VAL A 242 -2.27 20.97 9.83
CA VAL A 242 -1.99 22.18 9.05
C VAL A 242 -2.36 23.43 9.87
N ILE A 243 -1.50 24.44 9.84
CA ILE A 243 -1.74 25.78 10.39
C ILE A 243 -1.51 26.82 9.30
N GLU A 244 -2.01 28.04 9.48
CA GLU A 244 -1.60 29.16 8.63
C GLU A 244 -0.28 29.74 9.13
N ASP A 245 0.58 30.17 8.20
CA ASP A 245 1.73 31.01 8.52
C ASP A 245 1.31 32.47 8.73
N ASP A 246 2.27 33.34 9.08
CA ASP A 246 2.02 34.75 9.39
C ASP A 246 1.39 35.54 8.23
N ASN A 247 1.41 34.98 7.01
CA ASN A 247 0.84 35.57 5.79
C ASN A 247 -0.45 34.86 5.32
N GLY A 248 -1.03 33.97 6.12
CA GLY A 248 -2.27 33.27 5.79
C GLY A 248 -2.11 32.12 4.80
N HIS A 249 -0.88 31.64 4.55
CA HIS A 249 -0.65 30.46 3.72
C HIS A 249 -0.60 29.19 4.57
N PRO A 250 -1.15 28.05 4.11
CA PRO A 250 -1.12 26.82 4.90
C PRO A 250 0.30 26.27 5.00
N ARG A 251 0.64 25.67 6.14
CA ARG A 251 1.90 24.94 6.39
C ARG A 251 1.67 23.78 7.35
N ILE A 252 2.52 22.77 7.29
CA ILE A 252 2.51 21.68 8.27
C ILE A 252 3.01 22.22 9.63
N ARG A 253 2.30 21.88 10.71
CA ARG A 253 2.63 22.30 12.09
C ARG A 253 4.02 21.80 12.50
N GLY A 254 4.80 22.69 13.12
CA GLY A 254 6.08 22.38 13.75
C GLY A 254 7.26 23.21 13.22
N PRO A 255 8.48 23.02 13.77
CA PRO A 255 9.65 23.79 13.38
C PRO A 255 10.15 23.39 11.99
N LYS A 256 10.65 24.38 11.23
CA LYS A 256 11.32 24.20 9.94
C LYS A 256 12.50 23.24 10.09
N ARG A 257 12.58 22.21 9.24
CA ARG A 257 13.65 21.21 9.20
C ARG A 257 14.49 21.35 7.92
N ARG A 258 15.71 20.80 7.91
CA ARG A 258 16.58 20.79 6.73
C ARG A 258 16.05 19.79 5.69
N LEU A 259 16.17 20.12 4.40
CA LEU A 259 15.90 19.20 3.31
C LEU A 259 16.95 18.08 3.27
N SER A 260 16.58 16.89 2.78
CA SER A 260 17.57 15.84 2.49
C SER A 260 18.55 16.32 1.42
N GLN A 261 19.80 15.84 1.44
CA GLN A 261 20.82 16.26 0.46
C GLN A 261 20.33 16.11 -0.99
N ARG A 262 19.67 15.00 -1.32
CA ARG A 262 19.08 14.77 -2.65
C ARG A 262 18.05 15.83 -3.06
N MET A 263 17.26 16.33 -2.12
CA MET A 263 16.25 17.36 -2.40
C MET A 263 16.85 18.78 -2.38
N GLU A 264 17.91 19.02 -1.61
CA GLU A 264 18.70 20.26 -1.74
C GLU A 264 19.39 20.32 -3.11
N ASP A 265 19.99 19.22 -3.56
CA ASP A 265 20.61 19.15 -4.89
C ASP A 265 19.58 19.40 -6.00
N LEU A 266 18.33 18.97 -5.80
CA LEU A 266 17.23 19.23 -6.74
C LEU A 266 16.73 20.69 -6.66
N LEU A 267 16.70 21.28 -5.47
CA LEU A 267 16.32 22.68 -5.26
C LEU A 267 17.31 23.64 -5.94
N TYR A 268 18.61 23.40 -5.77
CA TYR A 268 19.67 24.24 -6.35
C TYR A 268 20.13 23.77 -7.74
N GLY A 269 19.59 22.66 -8.23
CA GLY A 269 19.87 22.12 -9.55
C GLY A 269 18.99 22.71 -10.66
N PRO A 270 19.21 22.26 -11.92
CA PRO A 270 18.39 22.68 -13.05
C PRO A 270 16.96 22.14 -12.94
N ALA A 271 16.00 22.82 -13.59
CA ALA A 271 14.60 22.40 -13.61
C ALA A 271 14.36 21.02 -14.28
N GLY A 272 15.32 20.55 -15.10
CA GLY A 272 15.23 19.31 -15.85
C GLY A 272 14.22 19.39 -17.01
N ASP A 273 13.96 18.24 -17.63
CA ASP A 273 13.08 18.13 -18.82
C ASP A 273 11.60 18.37 -18.48
N ASP A 274 11.19 18.10 -17.23
CA ASP A 274 9.86 18.42 -16.71
C ASP A 274 9.93 19.36 -15.50
N PRO A 275 9.99 20.68 -15.74
CA PRO A 275 10.01 21.70 -14.70
C PRO A 275 8.80 21.64 -13.75
N SER A 276 7.63 21.18 -14.23
CA SER A 276 6.40 21.05 -13.43
C SER A 276 6.58 19.99 -12.36
N TYR A 277 7.05 18.82 -12.78
CA TYR A 277 7.28 17.69 -11.91
C TYR A 277 8.39 17.98 -10.90
N THR A 278 9.49 18.59 -11.35
CA THR A 278 10.60 19.01 -10.47
C THR A 278 10.12 19.98 -9.39
N LEU A 279 9.40 21.04 -9.78
CA LEU A 279 8.88 22.02 -8.81
C LEU A 279 7.90 21.38 -7.83
N ALA A 280 6.96 20.56 -8.30
CA ALA A 280 6.01 19.88 -7.42
C ALA A 280 6.71 19.00 -6.38
N ARG A 281 7.74 18.25 -6.79
CA ARG A 281 8.54 17.40 -5.87
C ARG A 281 9.28 18.21 -4.82
N ILE A 282 9.87 19.34 -5.21
CA ILE A 282 10.55 20.24 -4.28
C ILE A 282 9.55 20.78 -3.25
N LEU A 283 8.40 21.30 -3.70
CA LEU A 283 7.39 21.87 -2.81
C LEU A 283 6.82 20.83 -1.83
N ILE A 284 6.55 19.60 -2.29
CA ILE A 284 6.13 18.49 -1.43
C ILE A 284 7.22 18.16 -0.39
N ALA A 285 8.49 18.13 -0.78
CA ALA A 285 9.58 17.91 0.18
C ALA A 285 9.69 19.05 1.20
N CYS A 286 9.63 20.32 0.76
CA CYS A 286 9.64 21.49 1.62
C CYS A 286 8.47 21.47 2.63
N ALA A 287 7.25 21.15 2.18
CA ALA A 287 6.09 20.99 3.05
C ALA A 287 6.30 19.87 4.08
N ASN A 288 6.86 18.73 3.67
CA ASN A 288 7.20 17.63 4.59
C ASN A 288 8.24 18.05 5.65
N VAL A 289 9.25 18.83 5.28
CA VAL A 289 10.22 19.38 6.23
C VAL A 289 9.74 20.65 6.93
N ARG A 290 8.43 20.93 6.89
CA ARG A 290 7.73 21.99 7.66
C ARG A 290 8.21 23.41 7.34
N TRP A 291 8.64 23.64 6.10
CA TRP A 291 8.89 24.99 5.59
C TRP A 291 7.57 25.76 5.47
N SER A 292 7.63 27.09 5.56
CA SER A 292 6.51 27.99 5.27
C SER A 292 6.47 28.39 3.78
N TYR A 293 5.40 29.08 3.38
CA TYR A 293 5.36 29.68 2.05
C TYR A 293 6.48 30.72 1.86
N SER A 294 6.76 31.50 2.91
CA SER A 294 7.84 32.51 2.89
C SER A 294 9.20 31.88 2.58
N ASP A 295 9.54 30.77 3.25
CA ASP A 295 10.80 30.04 3.03
C ASP A 295 10.97 29.61 1.56
N VAL A 296 9.88 29.13 0.96
CA VAL A 296 9.87 28.68 -0.44
C VAL A 296 9.95 29.86 -1.41
N SER A 297 9.26 30.97 -1.10
CA SER A 297 9.23 32.15 -1.95
C SER A 297 10.60 32.83 -2.10
N GLU A 298 11.49 32.71 -1.11
CA GLU A 298 12.89 33.18 -1.18
C GLU A 298 13.68 32.52 -2.32
N HIS A 299 13.30 31.30 -2.71
CA HIS A 299 13.94 30.55 -3.78
C HIS A 299 13.37 30.85 -5.18
N LEU A 300 12.23 31.55 -5.26
CA LEU A 300 11.49 31.76 -6.51
C LEU A 300 12.32 32.46 -7.59
N ASN A 301 13.19 33.41 -7.22
CA ASN A 301 14.00 34.16 -8.18
C ASN A 301 15.47 33.73 -8.19
N SER A 302 15.91 32.92 -7.21
CA SER A 302 17.31 32.55 -7.03
C SER A 302 17.65 31.15 -7.54
N THR A 303 16.66 30.33 -7.86
CA THR A 303 16.87 28.93 -8.29
C THR A 303 16.24 28.63 -9.65
N GLU A 304 16.96 27.88 -10.48
CA GLU A 304 16.46 27.45 -11.79
C GLU A 304 15.30 26.46 -11.66
N SER A 305 15.30 25.62 -10.63
CA SER A 305 14.25 24.61 -10.37
C SER A 305 12.82 25.18 -10.26
N PHE A 306 12.67 26.48 -9.99
CA PHE A 306 11.39 27.20 -9.93
C PHE A 306 10.90 27.71 -11.29
N GLU A 307 11.53 27.30 -12.38
CA GLU A 307 11.20 27.72 -13.75
C GLU A 307 9.73 27.52 -14.09
N HIS A 308 9.12 26.43 -13.61
CA HIS A 308 7.69 26.21 -13.85
C HIS A 308 6.79 27.27 -13.22
N ALA A 309 7.16 27.89 -12.10
CA ALA A 309 6.38 28.98 -11.53
C ALA A 309 6.47 30.23 -12.41
N ARG A 310 7.67 30.53 -12.91
CA ARG A 310 7.96 31.76 -13.68
C ARG A 310 7.54 31.71 -15.14
N THR A 311 7.51 30.53 -15.77
CA THR A 311 7.25 30.41 -17.22
C THR A 311 6.20 29.37 -17.57
N LYS A 312 5.39 29.65 -18.59
CA LYS A 312 4.38 28.73 -19.14
C LYS A 312 4.80 28.23 -20.52
N ARG A 313 4.45 26.98 -20.86
CA ARG A 313 4.71 26.43 -22.19
C ARG A 313 3.82 27.13 -23.24
N ARG A 314 4.40 27.48 -24.38
CA ARG A 314 3.70 28.00 -25.56
C ARG A 314 4.38 27.42 -26.81
N GLY A 315 3.79 26.37 -27.38
CA GLY A 315 4.41 25.60 -28.45
C GLY A 315 5.66 24.85 -27.97
N ALA A 316 6.75 24.90 -28.75
CA ALA A 316 8.04 24.28 -28.43
C ALA A 316 8.86 25.06 -27.38
N GLY A 317 8.44 26.28 -27.02
CA GLY A 317 9.17 27.16 -26.09
C GLY A 317 8.42 27.45 -24.79
N ARG A 318 9.08 28.19 -23.90
CA ARG A 318 8.50 28.71 -22.66
C ARG A 318 8.46 30.24 -22.70
N VAL A 319 7.40 30.84 -22.17
CA VAL A 319 7.21 32.29 -22.11
C VAL A 319 7.00 32.70 -20.67
N SER A 320 7.58 33.82 -20.27
CA SER A 320 7.46 34.36 -18.92
C SER A 320 6.02 34.69 -18.54
N ARG A 321 5.65 34.35 -17.31
CA ARG A 321 4.42 34.77 -16.65
C ARG A 321 4.61 36.16 -16.04
N THR A 322 3.50 36.87 -15.86
CA THR A 322 3.52 38.11 -15.07
C THR A 322 3.76 37.79 -13.59
N PRO A 323 4.25 38.74 -12.77
CA PRO A 323 4.48 38.51 -11.34
C PRO A 323 3.24 37.96 -10.61
N ALA A 324 2.06 38.55 -10.86
CA ALA A 324 0.80 38.10 -10.27
C ALA A 324 0.42 36.66 -10.69
N GLN A 325 0.72 36.27 -11.93
CA GLN A 325 0.49 34.90 -12.40
C GLN A 325 1.48 33.90 -11.78
N THR A 326 2.75 34.28 -11.63
CA THR A 326 3.78 33.48 -10.95
C THR A 326 3.39 33.22 -9.50
N GLU A 327 2.98 34.25 -8.77
CA GLU A 327 2.53 34.16 -7.38
C GLU A 327 1.29 33.28 -7.24
N LYS A 328 0.30 33.45 -8.13
CA LYS A 328 -0.91 32.61 -8.17
C LYS A 328 -0.56 31.14 -8.39
N VAL A 329 0.37 30.83 -9.30
CA VAL A 329 0.82 29.46 -9.58
C VAL A 329 1.56 28.88 -8.37
N LEU A 330 2.50 29.62 -7.78
CA LEU A 330 3.26 29.15 -6.63
C LEU A 330 2.34 28.92 -5.42
N THR A 331 1.40 29.81 -5.17
CA THR A 331 0.40 29.68 -4.09
C THR A 331 -0.46 28.43 -4.29
N ALA A 332 -0.94 28.18 -5.51
CA ALA A 332 -1.75 27.00 -5.81
C ALA A 332 -0.96 25.70 -5.63
N LEU A 333 0.28 25.65 -6.13
CA LEU A 333 1.16 24.49 -5.98
C LEU A 333 1.58 24.25 -4.52
N TRP A 334 1.81 25.32 -3.76
CA TRP A 334 2.10 25.22 -2.34
C TRP A 334 0.92 24.66 -1.54
N ARG A 335 -0.29 25.18 -1.77
CA ARG A 335 -1.53 24.64 -1.17
C ARG A 335 -1.71 23.17 -1.51
N TYR A 336 -1.48 22.79 -2.77
CA TYR A 336 -1.49 21.39 -3.20
C TYR A 336 -0.47 20.55 -2.43
N ALA A 337 0.78 21.00 -2.33
CA ALA A 337 1.85 20.28 -1.64
C ALA A 337 1.53 20.07 -0.14
N VAL A 338 1.06 21.10 0.56
CA VAL A 338 0.70 21.01 1.97
C VAL A 338 -0.49 20.07 2.19
N ASN A 339 -1.53 20.18 1.37
CA ASN A 339 -2.68 19.28 1.44
C ASN A 339 -2.29 17.83 1.11
N PHE A 340 -1.40 17.63 0.13
CA PHE A 340 -0.87 16.31 -0.21
C PHE A 340 -0.12 15.68 0.96
N CYS A 341 0.77 16.43 1.62
CA CYS A 341 1.50 15.96 2.81
C CYS A 341 0.59 15.70 4.01
N ALA A 342 -0.45 16.52 4.20
CA ALA A 342 -1.40 16.32 5.29
C ALA A 342 -2.29 15.09 5.07
N ALA A 343 -2.68 14.80 3.82
CA ALA A 343 -3.44 13.61 3.46
C ALA A 343 -2.58 12.33 3.41
N ASN A 344 -1.28 12.47 3.16
CA ASN A 344 -0.31 11.38 3.10
C ASN A 344 0.82 11.62 4.11
N PRO A 345 0.53 11.56 5.42
CA PRO A 345 1.55 11.75 6.44
C PRO A 345 2.58 10.64 6.28
N LEU A 346 3.81 11.01 5.89
CA LEU A 346 4.92 10.08 5.99
C LEU A 346 5.08 9.71 7.47
N PRO A 347 5.34 8.43 7.82
CA PRO A 347 5.84 8.09 9.14
C PRO A 347 6.99 9.03 9.42
N ASP A 348 7.04 9.69 10.59
CA ASP A 348 7.92 10.84 10.86
C ASP A 348 9.40 10.51 10.59
N THR A 349 9.82 10.57 9.33
CA THR A 349 11.17 10.30 8.85
C THR A 349 11.85 11.65 8.71
N GLY A 350 12.29 12.21 9.84
CA GLY A 350 13.07 13.45 9.87
C GLY A 350 13.28 14.00 11.27
N ASP A 351 14.31 13.49 11.97
CA ASP A 351 14.69 13.84 13.35
C ASP A 351 13.51 13.81 14.33
N ASP A 352 13.16 12.59 14.72
CA ASP A 352 12.65 12.31 16.06
C ASP A 352 13.61 12.96 17.07
N SER A 353 13.23 14.17 17.54
CA SER A 353 14.04 15.00 18.44
C SER A 353 14.41 14.25 19.71
N ASP A 354 13.54 13.31 20.07
CA ASP A 354 13.61 12.52 21.27
C ASP A 354 14.24 11.15 20.98
N PHE A 355 14.65 10.86 19.72
CA PHE A 355 15.26 9.58 19.34
C PHE A 355 16.46 9.26 20.21
N ARG A 356 17.34 10.24 20.40
CA ARG A 356 18.56 10.05 21.20
C ARG A 356 18.24 9.80 22.67
N GLU A 357 17.22 10.48 23.20
CA GLU A 357 16.75 10.30 24.56
C GLU A 357 16.05 8.96 24.75
N ARG A 358 15.13 8.61 23.85
CA ARG A 358 14.43 7.32 23.84
C ARG A 358 15.40 6.16 23.63
N MET A 359 16.34 6.27 22.70
CA MET A 359 17.42 5.30 22.51
C MET A 359 18.24 5.13 23.79
N ALA A 360 18.60 6.22 24.47
CA ALA A 360 19.34 6.15 25.72
C ALA A 360 18.52 5.47 26.83
N ASN A 361 17.24 5.81 26.96
CA ASN A 361 16.34 5.21 27.96
C ASN A 361 16.12 3.71 27.70
N VAL A 362 15.90 3.32 26.45
CA VAL A 362 15.78 1.91 26.05
C VAL A 362 17.09 1.16 26.31
N THR A 363 18.23 1.76 25.95
CA THR A 363 19.57 1.19 26.16
C THR A 363 19.82 0.95 27.64
N GLU A 364 19.54 1.93 28.50
CA GLU A 364 19.73 1.81 29.95
C GLU A 364 18.81 0.72 30.56
N ALA A 365 17.54 0.66 30.14
CA ALA A 365 16.61 -0.36 30.60
C ALA A 365 17.06 -1.78 30.18
N VAL A 366 17.53 -1.93 28.94
CA VAL A 366 18.09 -3.20 28.42
C VAL A 366 19.36 -3.57 29.16
N GLU A 367 20.27 -2.63 29.38
CA GLU A 367 21.52 -2.87 30.12
C GLU A 367 21.25 -3.33 31.56
N ARG A 368 20.29 -2.71 32.26
CA ARG A 368 19.87 -3.14 33.60
C ARG A 368 19.28 -4.55 33.60
N ALA A 369 18.42 -4.87 32.64
CA ALA A 369 17.82 -6.20 32.51
C ALA A 369 18.91 -7.26 32.26
N LEU A 370 19.83 -7.02 31.31
CA LEU A 370 20.89 -7.96 30.98
C LEU A 370 21.90 -8.12 32.12
N THR A 371 22.30 -7.02 32.76
CA THR A 371 23.17 -7.05 33.95
C THR A 371 22.53 -7.87 35.06
N ARG A 372 21.24 -7.63 35.37
CA ARG A 372 20.51 -8.40 36.36
C ARG A 372 20.48 -9.89 35.98
N ALA A 373 20.23 -10.20 34.72
CA ALA A 373 20.21 -11.57 34.25
C ALA A 373 21.58 -12.24 34.37
N GLU A 374 22.68 -11.52 34.19
CA GLU A 374 24.05 -12.03 34.36
C GLU A 374 24.44 -12.30 35.81
N THR A 375 23.86 -11.56 36.78
CA THR A 375 24.04 -11.85 38.22
C THR A 375 23.34 -13.14 38.68
N LEU A 376 22.49 -13.73 37.83
CA LEU A 376 21.71 -14.94 38.11
C LEU A 376 22.03 -16.07 37.12
N PRO A 377 23.30 -16.50 36.96
CA PRO A 377 23.65 -17.49 35.95
C PRO A 377 22.95 -18.84 36.19
N GLY A 378 22.72 -19.22 37.44
CA GLY A 378 22.00 -20.44 37.81
C GLY A 378 20.52 -20.45 37.44
N LEU A 379 19.89 -19.28 37.25
CA LEU A 379 18.52 -19.16 36.74
C LEU A 379 18.44 -19.60 35.28
N TRP A 380 19.48 -19.31 34.49
CA TRP A 380 19.49 -19.57 33.04
C TRP A 380 20.12 -20.90 32.66
N ALA A 381 20.36 -21.76 33.64
CA ALA A 381 20.94 -23.08 33.44
C ALA A 381 20.03 -24.00 32.59
N THR A 382 20.58 -25.15 32.19
CA THR A 382 19.75 -26.28 31.71
C THR A 382 18.78 -26.69 32.81
N HIS A 383 17.48 -26.70 32.49
CA HIS A 383 16.33 -26.91 33.39
C HIS A 383 16.68 -27.32 34.83
N ASN A 384 16.62 -26.36 35.74
CA ASN A 384 16.76 -26.60 37.18
C ASN A 384 15.38 -26.54 37.84
N GLY A 385 14.82 -27.69 38.21
CA GLY A 385 13.51 -27.80 38.86
C GLY A 385 13.40 -27.04 40.19
N ARG A 386 14.52 -26.58 40.78
CA ARG A 386 14.54 -25.79 42.04
C ARG A 386 14.48 -24.28 41.83
N VAL A 387 14.88 -23.76 40.66
CA VAL A 387 15.07 -22.31 40.42
C VAL A 387 14.15 -21.77 39.31
N GLY A 388 13.34 -22.62 38.68
CA GLY A 388 12.27 -22.24 37.74
C GLY A 388 12.72 -21.68 36.38
N GLY A 389 13.96 -21.19 36.27
CA GLY A 389 14.49 -20.61 35.05
C GLY A 389 15.07 -21.62 34.04
N THR A 390 15.12 -21.21 32.77
CA THR A 390 15.69 -22.02 31.68
C THR A 390 16.53 -21.19 30.71
N HIS A 391 17.51 -21.83 30.07
CA HIS A 391 18.28 -21.19 29.00
C HIS A 391 17.41 -20.69 27.82
N SER A 392 16.29 -21.37 27.51
CA SER A 392 15.33 -20.89 26.50
C SER A 392 14.69 -19.55 26.87
N GLN A 393 14.38 -19.34 28.16
CA GLN A 393 13.88 -18.04 28.64
C GLN A 393 14.95 -16.97 28.48
N ARG A 394 16.23 -17.27 28.78
CA ARG A 394 17.32 -16.31 28.57
C ARG A 394 17.44 -15.90 27.09
N ALA A 395 17.37 -16.87 26.17
CA ALA A 395 17.43 -16.58 24.73
C ALA A 395 16.24 -15.73 24.25
N VAL A 396 15.03 -16.00 24.74
CA VAL A 396 13.85 -15.19 24.41
C VAL A 396 13.96 -13.76 24.97
N LEU A 397 14.46 -13.60 26.20
CA LEU A 397 14.75 -12.28 26.77
C LEU A 397 15.79 -11.52 25.94
N ASP A 398 16.91 -12.18 25.60
CA ASP A 398 17.96 -11.62 24.73
C ASP A 398 17.35 -11.15 23.39
N ALA A 399 16.47 -11.94 22.75
CA ALA A 399 15.82 -11.58 21.48
C ALA A 399 14.84 -10.39 21.61
N LEU A 400 14.07 -10.29 22.68
CA LEU A 400 13.22 -9.12 22.94
C LEU A 400 14.05 -7.85 23.15
N CYS A 401 15.15 -7.95 23.92
CA CYS A 401 16.09 -6.84 24.08
C CYS A 401 16.72 -6.43 22.74
N LEU A 402 17.04 -7.38 21.87
CA LEU A 402 17.54 -7.08 20.52
C LEU A 402 16.52 -6.23 19.73
N TYR A 403 15.25 -6.62 19.72
CA TYR A 403 14.21 -5.89 19.00
C TYR A 403 14.02 -4.48 19.55
N MET A 404 14.04 -4.31 20.88
CA MET A 404 13.90 -2.99 21.52
C MET A 404 15.04 -2.05 21.13
N LEU A 405 16.29 -2.54 21.12
CA LEU A 405 17.45 -1.75 20.70
C LEU A 405 17.42 -1.44 19.20
N GLN A 406 16.95 -2.37 18.36
CA GLN A 406 16.84 -2.16 16.91
C GLN A 406 15.77 -1.12 16.55
N SER A 407 14.63 -1.12 17.25
CA SER A 407 13.54 -0.17 17.00
C SER A 407 13.66 1.13 17.78
N ALA A 408 14.54 1.19 18.79
CA ALA A 408 14.59 2.25 19.79
C ALA A 408 13.22 2.46 20.49
N GLN A 409 12.50 1.36 20.78
CA GLN A 409 11.21 1.39 21.45
C GLN A 409 11.19 0.51 22.71
N HIS A 410 10.51 0.97 23.75
CA HIS A 410 10.29 0.19 24.97
C HIS A 410 9.28 -0.95 24.77
N VAL A 411 8.33 -0.76 23.85
CA VAL A 411 7.32 -1.75 23.47
C VAL A 411 7.65 -2.27 22.09
N VAL A 412 7.75 -3.59 21.94
CA VAL A 412 8.03 -4.24 20.66
C VAL A 412 7.00 -5.31 20.36
N GLU A 413 6.60 -5.35 19.10
CA GLU A 413 5.80 -6.45 18.56
C GLU A 413 6.71 -7.66 18.30
N ALA A 414 6.34 -8.81 18.87
CA ALA A 414 7.07 -10.06 18.65
C ALA A 414 6.12 -11.24 18.53
N ASP A 415 6.22 -11.98 17.43
CA ASP A 415 5.51 -13.24 17.24
C ASP A 415 6.41 -14.45 17.55
N VAL A 416 5.80 -15.55 17.97
CA VAL A 416 6.52 -16.77 18.39
C VAL A 416 7.36 -17.39 17.28
N ARG A 417 7.06 -17.13 16.00
CA ARG A 417 7.81 -17.66 14.85
C ARG A 417 9.05 -16.82 14.56
N ARG A 418 8.98 -15.48 14.63
CA ARG A 418 10.16 -14.60 14.54
C ARG A 418 11.13 -14.88 15.68
N LEU A 419 10.65 -14.93 16.92
CA LEU A 419 11.46 -15.31 18.08
C LEU A 419 12.03 -16.74 17.94
N SER A 420 11.30 -17.67 17.31
CA SER A 420 11.78 -19.03 17.03
C SER A 420 12.93 -19.05 16.01
N ALA A 421 12.92 -18.13 15.04
CA ALA A 421 14.01 -17.97 14.08
C ALA A 421 15.28 -17.43 14.78
N ASP A 422 15.15 -16.35 15.54
CA ASP A 422 16.30 -15.65 16.13
C ASP A 422 16.92 -16.38 17.32
N THR A 423 16.11 -17.10 18.10
CA THR A 423 16.63 -17.92 19.22
C THR A 423 17.00 -19.34 18.80
N GLY A 424 16.58 -19.75 17.60
CA GLY A 424 16.61 -21.11 17.12
C GLY A 424 15.67 -22.09 17.85
N TYR A 425 15.05 -21.75 18.98
CA TYR A 425 14.13 -22.62 19.72
C TYR A 425 12.80 -22.82 18.98
N GLY A 426 12.07 -23.91 19.21
CA GLY A 426 10.77 -24.14 18.55
C GLY A 426 9.67 -23.21 19.09
N ARG A 427 8.61 -22.97 18.31
CA ARG A 427 7.50 -22.05 18.68
C ARG A 427 6.84 -22.35 20.03
N THR A 428 6.71 -23.63 20.40
CA THR A 428 6.13 -24.07 21.68
C THR A 428 7.03 -23.73 22.86
N THR A 429 8.34 -23.93 22.69
CA THR A 429 9.34 -23.54 23.70
C THR A 429 9.42 -22.03 23.87
N VAL A 430 9.35 -21.28 22.77
CA VAL A 430 9.29 -19.82 22.79
C VAL A 430 8.04 -19.33 23.51
N HIS A 431 6.88 -19.91 23.21
CA HIS A 431 5.63 -19.59 23.89
C HIS A 431 5.72 -19.83 25.40
N ALA A 432 6.18 -21.02 25.82
CA ALA A 432 6.37 -21.34 27.23
C ALA A 432 7.39 -20.40 27.93
N ALA A 433 8.43 -19.98 27.21
CA ALA A 433 9.41 -19.01 27.71
C ALA A 433 8.81 -17.62 27.90
N LEU A 434 8.00 -17.12 26.95
CA LEU A 434 7.29 -15.85 27.08
C LEU A 434 6.33 -15.87 28.28
N THR A 435 5.55 -16.95 28.42
CA THR A 435 4.65 -17.15 29.56
C THR A 435 5.40 -17.13 30.89
N ALA A 436 6.51 -17.86 31.00
CA ALA A 436 7.31 -17.94 32.22
C ALA A 436 8.05 -16.62 32.58
N LEU A 437 8.37 -15.78 31.60
CA LEU A 437 8.99 -14.48 31.82
C LEU A 437 7.98 -13.39 32.20
N SER A 438 6.69 -13.62 31.96
CA SER A 438 5.62 -12.63 32.14
C SER A 438 5.10 -12.57 33.58
N THR A 439 4.45 -11.45 33.92
CA THR A 439 3.82 -11.16 35.22
C THR A 439 2.85 -12.23 35.72
N GLU A 440 2.19 -12.95 34.82
CA GLU A 440 1.15 -13.92 35.16
C GLU A 440 1.69 -15.16 35.91
N ASN A 441 2.97 -15.50 35.75
CA ASN A 441 3.50 -16.80 36.17
C ASN A 441 4.75 -16.73 37.05
N THR A 442 5.18 -15.53 37.46
CA THR A 442 6.34 -15.38 38.34
C THR A 442 6.19 -14.19 39.28
N SER A 443 6.69 -14.34 40.50
CA SER A 443 6.82 -13.24 41.47
C SER A 443 7.92 -12.25 41.08
N GLN A 444 8.75 -12.58 40.08
CA GLN A 444 9.84 -11.74 39.59
C GLN A 444 9.81 -11.58 38.06
N PRO A 445 8.77 -10.93 37.51
CA PRO A 445 8.58 -10.77 36.06
C PRO A 445 9.72 -10.04 35.36
N TRP A 446 10.09 -10.55 34.19
CA TRP A 446 11.10 -9.94 33.34
C TRP A 446 10.47 -9.05 32.27
N ILE A 447 9.29 -9.44 31.79
CA ILE A 447 8.56 -8.75 30.73
C ILE A 447 7.10 -8.55 31.13
N GLU A 448 6.46 -7.58 30.49
CA GLU A 448 5.02 -7.35 30.53
C GLU A 448 4.42 -7.48 29.14
N ARG A 449 3.19 -7.99 29.10
CA ARG A 449 2.36 -8.09 27.90
C ARG A 449 1.48 -6.84 27.83
N VAL A 450 1.65 -6.02 26.79
CA VAL A 450 1.05 -4.64 26.73
C VAL A 450 -0.21 -4.57 25.88
N GLY A 451 -0.57 -5.64 25.17
CA GLY A 451 -1.78 -5.70 24.35
C GLY A 451 -2.24 -7.13 24.11
N ILE A 452 -3.16 -7.34 23.18
CA ILE A 452 -3.47 -8.66 22.62
C ILE A 452 -2.94 -8.71 21.18
N ALA A 453 -2.61 -9.90 20.69
CA ALA A 453 -2.33 -10.07 19.26
C ALA A 453 -3.63 -9.80 18.48
N GLU A 454 -3.57 -8.93 17.47
CA GLU A 454 -4.74 -8.49 16.70
C GLU A 454 -4.43 -8.55 15.21
N GLY A 455 -5.30 -9.23 14.44
CA GLY A 455 -5.09 -9.41 13.01
C GLY A 455 -3.72 -10.03 12.69
N VAL A 456 -2.97 -9.36 11.82
CA VAL A 456 -1.61 -9.75 11.40
C VAL A 456 -0.54 -9.39 12.42
N HIS A 457 -0.85 -8.53 13.39
CA HIS A 457 0.09 -8.05 14.39
C HIS A 457 0.34 -9.09 15.48
N GLY A 458 1.63 -9.30 15.75
CA GLY A 458 2.12 -10.11 16.85
C GLY A 458 1.79 -9.53 18.21
N GLN A 459 2.11 -10.30 19.24
CA GLN A 459 1.92 -9.87 20.61
C GLN A 459 2.93 -8.77 20.97
N GLN A 460 2.47 -7.69 21.59
CA GLN A 460 3.33 -6.62 22.08
C GLN A 460 3.88 -6.92 23.48
N PHE A 461 5.19 -6.71 23.65
CA PHE A 461 5.92 -6.94 24.89
C PHE A 461 6.79 -5.73 25.24
N ARG A 462 6.99 -5.52 26.55
CA ARG A 462 7.99 -4.59 27.08
C ARG A 462 8.76 -5.20 28.23
N LEU A 463 9.92 -4.64 28.59
CA LEU A 463 10.59 -5.00 29.83
C LEU A 463 9.75 -4.56 31.03
N HIS A 464 9.75 -5.38 32.09
CA HIS A 464 9.02 -5.04 33.32
C HIS A 464 9.50 -3.68 33.88
N PRO A 465 8.61 -2.81 34.38
CA PRO A 465 8.91 -1.43 34.77
C PRO A 465 9.98 -1.32 35.87
N ARG A 466 10.25 -2.40 36.62
CA ARG A 466 11.41 -2.48 37.53
C ARG A 466 12.77 -2.22 36.85
N PHE A 467 12.85 -2.38 35.53
CA PHE A 467 14.02 -2.08 34.72
C PHE A 467 13.92 -0.72 34.02
N SER A 468 12.72 -0.11 34.01
CA SER A 468 12.48 1.17 33.35
C SER A 468 13.22 2.32 34.04
N THR A 469 13.51 3.34 33.24
CA THR A 469 14.07 4.63 33.66
C THR A 469 13.07 5.76 33.46
N GLU A 470 11.94 5.51 32.79
CA GLU A 470 10.81 6.43 32.73
C GLU A 470 10.31 6.64 34.16
N LYS A 471 10.41 7.87 34.63
CA LYS A 471 9.83 8.26 35.92
C LYS A 471 8.32 8.39 35.76
N GLU A 472 7.57 7.81 36.70
CA GLU A 472 6.30 8.43 37.11
C GLU A 472 6.53 9.92 37.32
N SER A 473 5.66 10.76 36.74
CA SER A 473 5.71 12.21 36.82
C SER A 473 6.01 12.69 38.24
N GLN A 474 7.28 13.02 38.50
CA GLN A 474 7.68 13.79 39.65
C GLN A 474 8.22 15.10 39.11
N ASP A 475 7.42 16.14 39.28
CA ASP A 475 7.80 17.54 39.16
C ASP A 475 9.20 17.75 39.74
N ARG A 476 10.19 17.92 38.86
CA ARG A 476 11.52 18.38 39.24
C ARG A 476 11.78 19.70 38.56
N THR A 477 12.14 20.70 39.37
CA THR A 477 12.44 22.09 39.00
C THR A 477 13.77 22.28 38.25
N GLN A 478 14.41 21.20 37.77
CA GLN A 478 15.70 21.24 37.08
C GLN A 478 15.69 20.30 35.88
N ALA A 479 15.88 20.86 34.68
CA ALA A 479 16.05 20.09 33.44
C ALA A 479 17.34 19.26 33.51
N ARG A 480 17.31 18.00 33.08
CA ARG A 480 18.52 17.17 32.98
C ARG A 480 19.49 17.80 31.99
N MET A 481 20.72 18.06 32.42
CA MET A 481 21.82 18.39 31.50
C MET A 481 22.03 17.23 30.51
N ARG A 482 22.15 17.56 29.22
CA ARG A 482 22.31 16.61 28.09
C ARG A 482 23.51 15.67 28.29
N ALA A 483 23.28 14.50 28.88
CA ALA A 483 24.28 13.44 29.03
C ALA A 483 23.94 12.22 28.16
N TYR A 484 23.90 12.39 26.83
CA TYR A 484 23.68 11.29 25.89
C TYR A 484 24.83 10.96 24.90
N PRO A 485 26.07 11.51 24.97
CA PRO A 485 27.07 11.20 23.94
C PRO A 485 27.53 9.73 23.90
N GLN A 486 27.33 8.95 24.97
CA GLN A 486 27.72 7.53 25.01
C GLN A 486 26.60 6.54 24.63
N ALA A 487 25.34 6.98 24.50
CA ALA A 487 24.21 6.09 24.29
C ALA A 487 24.33 5.26 23.00
N LEU A 488 24.77 5.88 21.90
CA LEU A 488 24.97 5.21 20.61
C LEU A 488 26.04 4.11 20.70
N ALA A 489 27.17 4.39 21.36
CA ALA A 489 28.25 3.42 21.51
C ALA A 489 27.80 2.21 22.36
N SER A 490 27.09 2.47 23.47
CA SER A 490 26.51 1.41 24.31
C SER A 490 25.45 0.60 23.56
N THR A 491 24.56 1.26 22.80
CA THR A 491 23.56 0.60 21.95
C THR A 491 24.23 -0.34 20.96
N GLN A 492 25.21 0.15 20.20
CA GLN A 492 25.92 -0.63 19.19
C GLN A 492 26.68 -1.81 19.81
N ARG A 493 27.28 -1.62 20.99
CA ARG A 493 27.93 -2.70 21.75
C ARG A 493 26.92 -3.77 22.14
N LEU A 494 25.81 -3.40 22.78
CA LEU A 494 24.77 -4.35 23.21
C LEU A 494 24.12 -5.07 22.02
N LEU A 495 23.85 -4.37 20.92
CA LEU A 495 23.33 -4.97 19.68
C LEU A 495 24.24 -6.10 19.20
N ARG A 496 25.56 -5.86 19.09
CA ARG A 496 26.54 -6.87 18.69
C ARG A 496 26.59 -8.03 19.68
N GLU A 497 26.72 -7.74 20.97
CA GLU A 497 26.81 -8.78 22.01
C GLU A 497 25.57 -9.68 22.07
N ILE A 498 24.37 -9.12 21.90
CA ILE A 498 23.12 -9.89 21.89
C ILE A 498 23.00 -10.70 20.59
N ALA A 499 23.26 -10.07 19.43
CA ALA A 499 23.20 -10.74 18.13
C ALA A 499 24.16 -11.94 18.08
N GLU A 500 25.41 -11.77 18.50
CA GLU A 500 26.40 -12.86 18.57
C GLU A 500 25.92 -13.99 19.51
N ARG A 501 25.38 -13.65 20.69
CA ARG A 501 24.86 -14.64 21.64
C ARG A 501 23.71 -15.48 21.07
N LEU A 502 22.85 -14.88 20.26
CA LEU A 502 21.74 -15.55 19.60
C LEU A 502 22.23 -16.39 18.41
N GLU A 503 23.09 -15.83 17.57
CA GLU A 503 23.67 -16.51 16.40
C GLU A 503 24.47 -17.76 16.79
N LEU A 504 25.18 -17.74 17.92
CA LEU A 504 25.89 -18.91 18.44
C LEU A 504 24.96 -20.09 18.76
N LEU A 505 23.70 -19.82 19.11
CA LEU A 505 22.69 -20.82 19.47
C LEU A 505 21.77 -21.19 18.32
N ALA A 506 21.48 -20.24 17.43
CA ALA A 506 20.59 -20.37 16.29
C ALA A 506 21.28 -21.08 15.12
N HIS A 507 21.82 -22.28 15.39
CA HIS A 507 22.52 -23.10 14.41
C HIS A 507 22.01 -24.54 14.41
N ASP A 508 21.95 -25.16 13.22
CA ASP A 508 21.40 -26.50 12.99
C ASP A 508 22.05 -27.57 13.86
N VAL A 509 23.38 -27.52 13.98
CA VAL A 509 24.22 -28.39 14.82
C VAL A 509 23.80 -28.46 16.31
N PHE A 510 23.02 -27.49 16.80
CA PHE A 510 22.47 -27.47 18.16
C PHE A 510 20.94 -27.53 18.20
N ALA A 511 20.28 -27.16 17.11
CA ALA A 511 18.85 -26.91 17.07
C ALA A 511 18.02 -28.04 16.47
N ALA A 512 18.61 -28.82 15.56
CA ALA A 512 17.94 -29.88 14.83
C ALA A 512 17.74 -31.16 15.66
N PRO A 513 16.73 -31.99 15.33
CA PRO A 513 16.68 -33.38 15.75
C PRO A 513 18.00 -34.09 15.39
N HIS A 514 18.44 -35.03 16.23
CA HIS A 514 19.70 -35.78 16.05
C HIS A 514 21.00 -34.96 16.05
N SER A 515 20.91 -33.65 16.30
CA SER A 515 22.08 -32.77 16.45
C SER A 515 22.83 -32.98 17.79
N LEU A 516 23.82 -32.14 18.07
CA LEU A 516 24.53 -32.14 19.36
C LEU A 516 23.64 -31.64 20.51
N GLY A 517 22.53 -30.96 20.17
CA GLY A 517 21.49 -30.54 21.10
C GLY A 517 21.77 -29.25 21.87
N ARG A 518 20.73 -28.73 22.53
CA ARG A 518 20.73 -27.39 23.15
C ARG A 518 21.71 -27.20 24.28
N SER A 519 21.90 -28.22 25.10
CA SER A 519 22.89 -28.18 26.18
C SER A 519 24.32 -28.06 25.64
N ALA A 520 24.62 -28.66 24.47
CA ALA A 520 25.93 -28.52 23.84
C ALA A 520 26.09 -27.12 23.25
N GLY A 521 25.03 -26.56 22.65
CA GLY A 521 24.99 -25.17 22.19
C GLY A 521 25.21 -24.16 23.33
N LEU A 522 24.64 -24.39 24.52
CA LEU A 522 24.90 -23.56 25.70
C LEU A 522 26.38 -23.58 26.09
N ILE A 523 26.99 -24.77 26.16
CA ILE A 523 28.42 -24.90 26.47
C ILE A 523 29.25 -24.14 25.43
N TYR A 524 28.94 -24.34 24.14
CA TYR A 524 29.62 -23.66 23.04
C TYR A 524 29.50 -22.13 23.13
N LYS A 525 28.29 -21.61 23.44
CA LYS A 525 28.04 -20.18 23.68
C LYS A 525 28.87 -19.62 24.83
N LEU A 526 29.06 -20.38 25.90
CA LEU A 526 29.79 -19.94 27.10
C LEU A 526 31.31 -19.94 26.94
N LEU A 527 31.85 -20.70 25.98
CA LEU A 527 33.26 -20.62 25.62
C LEU A 527 33.58 -19.22 25.08
N PRO A 528 34.70 -18.59 25.46
CA PRO A 528 35.06 -17.30 24.90
C PRO A 528 35.48 -17.44 23.43
N HIS A 529 35.30 -16.38 22.63
CA HIS A 529 35.78 -16.36 21.24
C HIS A 529 37.31 -16.35 21.17
N ARG A 530 37.98 -15.73 22.15
CA ARG A 530 39.44 -15.74 22.34
C ARG A 530 39.77 -16.20 23.75
N GLY A 531 40.75 -17.09 23.89
CA GLY A 531 41.17 -17.67 25.17
C GLY A 531 40.46 -18.98 25.51
N THR A 532 40.46 -19.33 26.79
CA THR A 532 40.08 -20.66 27.28
C THR A 532 39.08 -20.58 28.42
N ALA A 533 38.20 -21.58 28.56
CA ALA A 533 37.38 -21.75 29.75
C ALA A 533 37.64 -23.10 30.41
N SER A 534 37.72 -23.12 31.74
CA SER A 534 37.86 -24.35 32.50
C SER A 534 36.53 -25.11 32.59
N THR A 535 36.61 -26.42 32.77
CA THR A 535 35.43 -27.30 32.99
C THR A 535 34.60 -26.81 34.18
N MET A 536 35.25 -26.31 35.24
CA MET A 536 34.57 -25.80 36.44
C MET A 536 33.80 -24.50 36.15
N GLN A 537 34.42 -23.55 35.44
CA GLN A 537 33.76 -22.30 35.03
C GLN A 537 32.55 -22.58 34.13
N LEU A 538 32.68 -23.51 33.18
CA LEU A 538 31.58 -23.92 32.31
C LEU A 538 30.46 -24.61 33.09
N ALA A 539 30.78 -25.47 34.06
CA ALA A 539 29.77 -26.13 34.91
C ALA A 539 29.00 -25.09 35.74
N GLN A 540 29.70 -24.14 36.36
CA GLN A 540 29.08 -23.08 37.17
C GLN A 540 28.15 -22.18 36.34
N ARG A 541 28.58 -21.77 35.13
CA ARG A 541 27.81 -20.87 34.27
C ARG A 541 26.65 -21.55 33.54
N SER A 542 26.82 -22.83 33.16
CA SER A 542 25.76 -23.59 32.45
C SER A 542 24.77 -24.27 33.40
N GLY A 543 25.15 -24.46 34.67
CA GLY A 543 24.44 -25.29 35.64
C GLY A 543 24.39 -26.78 35.27
N ILE A 544 25.21 -27.23 34.31
CA ILE A 544 25.34 -28.63 33.92
C ILE A 544 26.32 -29.31 34.88
N SER A 545 25.98 -30.53 35.34
CA SER A 545 26.88 -31.27 36.23
C SER A 545 28.23 -31.52 35.56
N PRO A 546 29.36 -31.50 36.30
CA PRO A 546 30.69 -31.70 35.70
C PRO A 546 30.81 -33.00 34.88
N GLN A 547 30.09 -34.07 35.28
CA GLN A 547 30.05 -35.34 34.56
C GLN A 547 29.35 -35.21 33.20
N GLN A 548 28.15 -34.63 33.17
CA GLN A 548 27.41 -34.40 31.92
C GLN A 548 28.12 -33.40 31.01
N LEU A 549 28.77 -32.40 31.60
CA LEU A 549 29.56 -31.41 30.87
C LEU A 549 30.71 -32.08 30.12
N ARG A 550 31.47 -32.97 30.78
CA ARG A 550 32.58 -33.72 30.13
C ARG A 550 32.11 -34.52 28.93
N GLN A 551 31.00 -35.25 29.06
CA GLN A 551 30.42 -36.03 27.95
C GLN A 551 30.03 -35.14 26.76
N LYS A 552 29.42 -33.99 27.03
CA LYS A 552 28.99 -33.05 25.98
C LYS A 552 30.18 -32.34 25.32
N VAL A 553 31.18 -31.95 26.09
CA VAL A 553 32.42 -31.37 25.56
C VAL A 553 33.15 -32.38 24.69
N GLN A 554 33.23 -33.65 25.08
CA GLN A 554 33.80 -34.70 24.24
C GLN A 554 33.08 -34.82 22.89
N ARG A 555 31.74 -34.73 22.88
CA ARG A 555 30.95 -34.71 21.63
C ARG A 555 31.26 -33.47 20.78
N LEU A 556 31.44 -32.30 21.40
CA LEU A 556 31.83 -31.06 20.70
C LEU A 556 33.24 -31.19 20.08
N VAL A 557 34.18 -31.84 20.78
CA VAL A 557 35.53 -32.12 20.29
C VAL A 557 35.48 -33.08 19.10
N GLN A 558 34.73 -34.19 19.21
CA GLN A 558 34.56 -35.15 18.12
C GLN A 558 33.90 -34.54 16.87
N ALA A 559 33.09 -33.49 17.05
CA ALA A 559 32.47 -32.72 15.97
C ALA A 559 33.38 -31.60 15.43
N GLY A 560 34.57 -31.38 15.99
CA GLY A 560 35.50 -30.34 15.56
C GLY A 560 35.06 -28.92 15.91
N LEU A 561 34.25 -28.75 16.97
CA LEU A 561 33.74 -27.44 17.41
C LEU A 561 34.52 -26.85 18.58
N VAL A 562 35.21 -27.70 19.32
CA VAL A 562 35.96 -27.33 20.53
C VAL A 562 37.25 -28.11 20.52
N THR A 563 38.34 -27.46 20.90
CA THR A 563 39.63 -28.12 21.11
C THR A 563 40.09 -27.95 22.56
N ARG A 564 40.93 -28.90 22.98
CA ARG A 564 41.57 -28.85 24.29
C ARG A 564 42.91 -28.13 24.15
N VAL A 565 43.13 -27.13 24.98
CA VAL A 565 44.37 -26.35 25.03
C VAL A 565 44.85 -26.22 26.47
N GLU A 566 46.06 -25.73 26.65
CA GLU A 566 46.57 -25.37 27.97
C GLU A 566 45.63 -24.33 28.61
N GLY A 567 45.18 -24.57 29.85
CA GLY A 567 44.21 -23.71 30.53
C GLY A 567 42.72 -24.04 30.31
N GLY A 568 42.37 -24.97 29.40
CA GLY A 568 41.01 -25.51 29.32
C GLY A 568 40.52 -25.81 27.91
N TRP A 569 39.33 -25.30 27.59
CA TRP A 569 38.65 -25.53 26.32
C TRP A 569 38.57 -24.25 25.51
N GLN A 570 38.82 -24.37 24.21
CA GLN A 570 38.76 -23.27 23.26
C GLN A 570 37.78 -23.59 22.13
N ARG A 571 37.08 -22.57 21.66
CA ARG A 571 36.15 -22.67 20.54
C ARG A 571 36.91 -22.67 19.21
N GLU A 572 36.52 -23.56 18.30
CA GLU A 572 37.00 -23.55 16.91
C GLU A 572 36.35 -22.42 16.10
N PRO A 573 36.87 -22.07 14.91
CA PRO A 573 36.31 -21.03 14.06
C PRO A 573 34.81 -21.22 13.77
N PRO A 574 34.04 -20.12 13.57
CA PRO A 574 32.59 -20.19 13.34
C PRO A 574 32.16 -21.12 12.20
N THR A 575 32.99 -21.26 11.16
CA THR A 575 32.78 -22.12 9.98
C THR A 575 32.75 -23.61 10.33
N SER A 576 33.37 -24.02 11.45
CA SER A 576 33.36 -25.42 11.90
C SER A 576 31.94 -25.92 12.24
N ARG A 577 31.02 -25.01 12.57
CA ARG A 577 29.60 -25.36 12.82
C ARG A 577 28.90 -25.87 11.56
N ASP A 578 29.18 -25.29 10.40
CA ASP A 578 28.61 -25.72 9.12
C ASP A 578 29.11 -27.11 8.74
N PHE A 579 30.42 -27.35 8.88
CA PHE A 579 31.01 -28.67 8.65
C PHE A 579 30.42 -29.73 9.59
N ALA A 580 30.30 -29.41 10.88
CA ALA A 580 29.69 -30.32 11.85
C ALA A 580 28.20 -30.59 11.55
N ALA A 581 27.44 -29.58 11.11
CA ALA A 581 26.04 -29.75 10.72
C ALA A 581 25.89 -30.69 9.51
N ARG A 582 26.71 -30.51 8.47
CA ARG A 582 26.72 -31.39 7.28
C ARG A 582 27.12 -32.82 7.63
N ARG A 583 28.13 -33.00 8.46
CA ARG A 583 28.57 -34.34 8.92
C ARG A 583 27.50 -35.07 9.73
N LEU A 584 26.66 -34.34 10.46
CA LEU A 584 25.51 -34.89 11.18
C LEU A 584 24.25 -34.99 10.30
N ALA A 585 24.30 -34.56 9.04
CA ALA A 585 23.17 -34.49 8.11
C ALA A 585 21.97 -33.70 8.69
N VAL A 586 22.25 -32.60 9.38
CA VAL A 586 21.24 -31.71 9.98
C VAL A 586 21.22 -30.32 9.36
N ASP A 587 22.09 -30.02 8.40
CA ASP A 587 22.16 -28.73 7.74
C ASP A 587 20.88 -28.38 6.98
N GLY A 588 20.51 -27.10 7.01
CA GLY A 588 19.28 -26.60 6.41
C GLY A 588 18.04 -26.75 7.30
N TYR A 589 18.14 -27.37 8.48
CA TYR A 589 16.99 -27.62 9.35
C TYR A 589 16.26 -26.33 9.79
N LEU A 590 17.00 -25.32 10.27
CA LEU A 590 16.44 -24.03 10.66
C LEU A 590 15.97 -23.22 9.45
N LYS A 591 16.61 -23.39 8.29
CA LYS A 591 16.14 -22.79 7.02
C LYS A 591 14.77 -23.34 6.63
N LEU A 592 14.62 -24.67 6.56
CA LEU A 592 13.34 -25.34 6.28
C LEU A 592 12.26 -24.98 7.30
N ARG A 593 12.64 -24.78 8.57
CA ARG A 593 11.72 -24.30 9.60
C ARG A 593 11.25 -22.86 9.34
N ARG A 594 12.16 -21.95 8.96
CA ARG A 594 11.82 -20.57 8.60
C ARG A 594 10.86 -20.51 7.42
N GLU A 595 11.15 -21.24 6.35
CA GLU A 595 10.28 -21.35 5.17
C GLU A 595 8.88 -21.88 5.53
N ARG A 596 8.82 -22.89 6.42
CA ARG A 596 7.55 -23.41 6.94
C ARG A 596 6.77 -22.33 7.70
N TYR A 597 7.44 -21.56 8.54
CA TYR A 597 6.80 -20.50 9.32
C TYR A 597 6.35 -19.32 8.46
N GLU A 598 7.12 -18.95 7.45
CA GLU A 598 6.70 -17.96 6.44
C GLU A 598 5.44 -18.42 5.73
N SER A 599 5.40 -19.67 5.27
CA SER A 599 4.19 -20.26 4.67
C SER A 599 3.00 -20.24 5.64
N GLU A 600 3.23 -20.53 6.93
CA GLU A 600 2.18 -20.46 7.96
C GLU A 600 1.67 -19.02 8.18
N ARG A 601 2.54 -18.01 8.13
CA ARG A 601 2.18 -16.59 8.27
C ARG A 601 1.33 -16.12 7.09
N VAL A 602 1.77 -16.42 5.86
CA VAL A 602 1.00 -16.11 4.64
C VAL A 602 -0.39 -16.76 4.68
N ARG A 603 -0.46 -18.04 5.11
CA ARG A 603 -1.76 -18.72 5.29
C ARG A 603 -2.63 -18.04 6.34
N TRP A 604 -2.03 -17.54 7.42
CA TRP A 604 -2.77 -16.84 8.50
C TRP A 604 -3.32 -15.50 8.01
N ALA A 605 -2.51 -14.70 7.32
CA ALA A 605 -2.95 -13.46 6.68
C ALA A 605 -4.10 -13.72 5.69
N TRP A 606 -3.97 -14.75 4.85
CA TRP A 606 -5.04 -15.17 3.94
C TRP A 606 -6.34 -15.57 4.67
N TRP A 607 -6.23 -16.27 5.81
CA TRP A 607 -7.40 -16.64 6.60
C TRP A 607 -8.05 -15.44 7.27
N LEU A 608 -7.25 -14.50 7.79
CA LEU A 608 -7.76 -13.26 8.37
C LEU A 608 -8.49 -12.42 7.32
N ALA A 609 -7.92 -12.26 6.13
CA ALA A 609 -8.57 -11.59 5.01
C ALA A 609 -9.94 -12.24 4.68
N GLU A 610 -10.02 -13.57 4.71
CA GLU A 610 -11.28 -14.29 4.51
C GLU A 610 -12.25 -14.11 5.68
N ILE A 611 -11.78 -14.05 6.93
CA ILE A 611 -12.62 -13.80 8.12
C ILE A 611 -13.16 -12.37 8.09
N THR A 612 -12.31 -11.37 7.83
CA THR A 612 -12.72 -9.98 7.66
C THR A 612 -13.79 -9.88 6.58
N TRP A 613 -13.56 -10.51 5.42
CA TRP A 613 -14.59 -10.63 4.38
C TRP A 613 -15.83 -11.36 4.89
N MET A 614 -15.70 -12.45 5.65
CA MET A 614 -16.83 -13.19 6.22
C MET A 614 -17.65 -12.39 7.25
N GLU A 615 -17.05 -11.42 7.92
CA GLU A 615 -17.68 -10.59 8.94
C GLU A 615 -18.23 -9.27 8.39
N THR A 616 -17.78 -8.83 7.21
CA THR A 616 -18.31 -7.64 6.52
C THR A 616 -19.83 -7.76 6.35
N LYS A 617 -20.59 -6.79 6.85
CA LYS A 617 -22.05 -6.74 6.66
C LYS A 617 -22.37 -6.24 5.25
N GLY A 618 -23.52 -6.65 4.68
CA GLY A 618 -23.95 -6.18 3.36
C GLY A 618 -23.48 -7.02 2.16
N LYS A 619 -22.86 -8.19 2.40
CA LYS A 619 -22.36 -9.04 1.32
C LYS A 619 -23.43 -9.55 0.37
N ARG A 620 -23.07 -9.56 -0.91
CA ARG A 620 -23.91 -10.06 -2.01
C ARG A 620 -24.18 -11.57 -1.86
N ARG A 621 -25.41 -11.96 -1.47
CA ARG A 621 -25.84 -13.37 -1.52
C ARG A 621 -26.10 -13.79 -2.96
N ARG A 622 -25.57 -14.95 -3.37
CA ARG A 622 -25.86 -15.56 -4.68
C ARG A 622 -27.38 -15.67 -4.86
N GLY A 623 -27.92 -15.02 -5.89
CA GLY A 623 -29.33 -15.10 -6.28
C GLY A 623 -30.27 -13.96 -5.82
N LYS A 624 -29.81 -12.96 -5.05
CA LYS A 624 -30.63 -11.75 -4.75
C LYS A 624 -30.19 -10.55 -5.58
N LYS A 625 -31.16 -9.79 -6.11
CA LYS A 625 -30.93 -8.46 -6.72
C LYS A 625 -30.26 -7.52 -5.70
N PRO A 626 -29.29 -6.70 -6.14
CA PRO A 626 -28.41 -5.95 -5.24
C PRO A 626 -29.16 -4.87 -4.46
N THR A 627 -28.78 -4.67 -3.21
CA THR A 627 -29.04 -3.44 -2.45
C THR A 627 -27.90 -2.43 -2.70
N PRO A 628 -28.15 -1.11 -2.71
CA PRO A 628 -27.19 -0.09 -3.17
C PRO A 628 -25.86 0.02 -2.39
N TRP A 629 -25.75 -0.63 -1.23
CA TRP A 629 -24.63 -0.47 -0.29
C TRP A 629 -23.61 -1.63 -0.29
N ALA A 630 -23.61 -2.49 -1.30
CA ALA A 630 -22.71 -3.66 -1.38
C ALA A 630 -21.56 -3.40 -2.37
N ASN A 631 -20.31 -3.46 -1.87
CA ASN A 631 -19.10 -3.18 -2.64
C ASN A 631 -18.88 -4.25 -3.75
N PRO A 632 -18.44 -3.89 -4.98
CA PRO A 632 -18.35 -4.85 -6.09
C PRO A 632 -17.28 -5.94 -5.94
N THR A 633 -16.30 -5.73 -5.06
CA THR A 633 -15.24 -6.68 -4.68
C THR A 633 -15.00 -6.55 -3.18
N ASP A 634 -15.87 -7.15 -2.37
CA ASP A 634 -15.70 -7.15 -0.91
C ASP A 634 -14.42 -7.89 -0.45
N ARG A 635 -13.77 -8.66 -1.34
CA ARG A 635 -12.64 -9.51 -0.96
C ARG A 635 -11.34 -8.70 -0.98
N PRO A 636 -10.50 -8.77 0.07
CA PRO A 636 -9.12 -8.25 0.04
C PRO A 636 -8.35 -8.84 -1.16
N GLU A 637 -7.17 -8.30 -1.49
CA GLU A 637 -6.29 -8.72 -2.62
C GLU A 637 -5.91 -10.22 -2.66
N PHE A 638 -6.38 -11.02 -1.71
CA PHE A 638 -6.26 -12.46 -1.65
C PHE A 638 -7.39 -13.18 -2.40
N ALA A 639 -7.02 -14.26 -3.12
CA ALA A 639 -7.97 -15.19 -3.72
C ALA A 639 -8.87 -15.89 -2.67
N ALA A 640 -9.80 -16.73 -3.12
CA ALA A 640 -10.71 -17.42 -2.21
C ALA A 640 -10.04 -18.43 -1.28
N TYR A 641 -10.26 -18.31 0.04
CA TYR A 641 -9.73 -19.32 0.97
C TYR A 641 -10.36 -20.68 0.67
N PRO A 642 -9.55 -21.74 0.45
CA PRO A 642 -10.06 -23.05 0.06
C PRO A 642 -10.97 -23.62 1.15
N ARG A 643 -12.01 -24.35 0.73
CA ARG A 643 -13.02 -24.95 1.62
C ARG A 643 -13.02 -26.46 1.47
N GLY A 644 -13.18 -27.16 2.59
CA GLY A 644 -13.34 -28.61 2.60
C GLY A 644 -14.78 -29.05 2.27
N PRO A 645 -15.06 -30.37 2.24
CA PRO A 645 -16.39 -30.91 1.91
C PRO A 645 -17.53 -30.41 2.80
N GLY A 646 -17.23 -30.02 4.05
CA GLY A 646 -18.19 -29.44 4.99
C GLY A 646 -18.28 -27.91 4.97
N GLY A 647 -17.73 -27.23 3.96
CA GLY A 647 -17.77 -25.75 3.82
C GLY A 647 -16.86 -24.99 4.80
N ARG A 648 -16.15 -25.69 5.70
CA ARG A 648 -15.15 -25.11 6.61
C ARG A 648 -13.86 -24.76 5.86
N GLY A 649 -13.11 -23.79 6.36
CA GLY A 649 -11.80 -23.43 5.81
C GLY A 649 -10.85 -24.63 5.81
N ASP A 650 -10.27 -24.94 4.65
CA ASP A 650 -9.30 -26.02 4.48
C ASP A 650 -7.88 -25.47 4.62
N HIS A 651 -7.40 -25.42 5.86
CA HIS A 651 -6.06 -24.94 6.18
C HIS A 651 -4.93 -25.81 5.62
N ARG A 652 -5.22 -27.08 5.29
CA ARG A 652 -4.25 -28.00 4.69
C ARG A 652 -4.11 -27.70 3.20
N LYS A 653 -5.22 -27.56 2.49
CA LYS A 653 -5.20 -27.15 1.08
C LYS A 653 -4.60 -25.75 0.92
N ALA A 654 -4.91 -24.83 1.83
CA ALA A 654 -4.34 -23.48 1.81
C ALA A 654 -2.81 -23.49 1.92
N ILE A 655 -2.24 -24.29 2.83
CA ILE A 655 -0.78 -24.35 2.96
C ILE A 655 -0.10 -25.00 1.75
N GLU A 656 -0.77 -25.97 1.11
CA GLU A 656 -0.29 -26.57 -0.15
C GLU A 656 -0.26 -25.55 -1.28
N LEU A 657 -1.30 -24.73 -1.42
CA LEU A 657 -1.37 -23.67 -2.43
C LEU A 657 -0.34 -22.56 -2.19
N VAL A 658 -0.11 -22.16 -0.94
CA VAL A 658 0.93 -21.19 -0.58
C VAL A 658 2.31 -21.70 -0.98
N LYS A 659 2.62 -22.98 -0.70
CA LYS A 659 3.89 -23.60 -1.08
C LYS A 659 4.04 -23.76 -2.59
N ALA A 660 2.94 -23.86 -3.33
CA ALA A 660 2.92 -23.90 -4.78
C ALA A 660 3.04 -22.51 -5.44
N GLY A 661 3.19 -21.42 -4.66
CA GLY A 661 3.33 -20.06 -5.18
C GLY A 661 2.02 -19.41 -5.65
N TYR A 662 0.87 -19.92 -5.20
CA TYR A 662 -0.45 -19.42 -5.61
C TYR A 662 -0.76 -17.98 -5.11
N LEU A 663 -0.01 -17.50 -4.12
CA LEU A 663 -0.09 -16.13 -3.61
C LEU A 663 1.28 -15.47 -3.72
N ASP A 664 1.30 -14.20 -4.13
CA ASP A 664 2.52 -13.40 -4.08
C ASP A 664 2.90 -13.14 -2.61
N GLN A 665 4.12 -13.57 -2.24
CA GLN A 665 4.62 -13.46 -0.87
C GLN A 665 4.88 -12.01 -0.45
N GLY A 666 5.10 -11.09 -1.41
CA GLY A 666 5.31 -9.66 -1.14
C GLY A 666 4.03 -8.94 -0.71
N LEU A 667 2.90 -9.27 -1.33
CA LEU A 667 1.58 -8.72 -0.98
C LEU A 667 1.05 -9.29 0.35
N ALA A 668 1.38 -10.55 0.66
CA ALA A 668 0.87 -11.24 1.85
C ALA A 668 1.53 -10.84 3.19
N LEU A 669 2.66 -10.14 3.14
CA LEU A 669 3.40 -9.66 4.32
C LEU A 669 3.29 -8.13 4.51
N ALA A 670 2.69 -7.42 3.55
CA ALA A 670 2.45 -5.97 3.59
C ALA A 670 1.03 -5.60 4.07
N ALA A 671 0.11 -6.57 4.08
CA ALA A 671 -1.21 -6.50 4.71
C ALA A 671 -1.16 -7.06 6.12
#